data_AF-A0A8H6NGQ0-F1
#
_entry.id   AF-A0A8H6NGQ0-F1
#
_cell.length_a   1.000
_cell.length_b   1.000
_cell.length_c   1.000
_cell.angle_alpha   90.00
_cell.angle_beta   90.00
_cell.angle_gamma   90.00
#
_symmetry.space_group_name_H-M   'P 1'
#
loop_
_entity.id
_entity.type
_entity.pdbx_description
1 polymer ?
#
loop_
_entity_poly.entity_id
_entity_poly.type
_entity_poly.pdbx_seq_one_letter_code
_entity_poly.pdbx_strand_id
1 'polypeptide(L)'
;PLASTYPSQDTEGFYHAVKQAGVEVTTGLNFTSDLFHGASFDFVNVTADNVAAIESLGEIERVWPIEVYTLPTPTGNISLKADDDIDQMTKPDFSKFHPHLLTNVLDVHKKGINGTGVVVAVVDSGTDYNHPALGRGFGPGFRVEAGYDIVGPNFDPANPSIIEPNGDPMDCNGHGTHVAGIIGSSWPALPGVAPDVRLRSYKVFGCRPVTTGDFIIQGFLMAFEGNPDIISASLGSDQGFVESPVVKVLNRITDAGVLVVAAIGNSGTEGPFFTSNTAHGSGVLSVGSAAVRNQVGYEIVATSSSGKTRLMQYVSSDNKPWSLSGTVKANLPDVPRDFDICGDSLPWDFSIPDDEVIVLPRGRALVCEDGWQLMDGELIGVAKWAIYWNYEGREFETPTRVVYRDDQLKGLATINYADGQWIEDEKAAGHNITFDFKSTNSGEDRNAAYSSYFSSWGTTLDARMKPDIVGPGDGIMSTFTMYGGGWLELEGTSMATPYIAGVAALFYQSVGGRGKLSAANPAAVAHRRIVQSGAVVRHANWTDAEGTIGQQGAGLVDALKVISARTSIVPPIINLNDTANFVASHTIAIENTDDIEVIYNLTHLHAPTVLSRGQGDAYIDSVPDLRTDNDLLATVKLSESVVTIPAKGSATVEITFTEPAGLDAKYLAQYGGYIHVIGDNGDAVKATYNGIRGSLKAAQSWELQHGVPAFYNANDKTFREGTVFPFPTLPKLHFNVLWSTRELSFDVVRANWTRADWKYPPTPGANNWVGSTKWINPTMGTAGPFPSYLQPRSTEVFLFTLEDTYSTGGSVEPGEYRILARALSNYGDYNNIEDWQIRVSNMFVVGEREATGPVSSATAEATTTSSIVLPDITIDPAPVTSSA
;
A
#
# COMPACT_ATOMS: atom_id res chain seq x y z
N PRO A 1 -28.10 23.10 1.58
CA PRO A 1 -28.15 24.57 1.69
C PRO A 1 -26.90 25.09 2.44
N LEU A 2 -25.78 25.17 1.71
CA LEU A 2 -24.52 25.82 2.13
C LEU A 2 -23.96 26.68 0.97
N ALA A 3 -24.83 27.18 0.10
CA ALA A 3 -24.44 28.18 -0.89
C ALA A 3 -24.57 29.56 -0.24
N SER A 4 -23.45 30.26 0.00
CA SER A 4 -23.31 31.74 -0.17
C SER A 4 -22.18 32.44 0.61
N THR A 5 -21.25 31.78 1.31
CA THR A 5 -20.25 32.52 2.12
C THR A 5 -18.83 32.64 1.56
N TYR A 6 -18.53 32.10 0.38
CA TYR A 6 -17.23 32.36 -0.27
C TYR A 6 -17.44 33.25 -1.50
N PRO A 7 -16.81 34.45 -1.56
CA PRO A 7 -16.84 35.27 -2.77
C PRO A 7 -16.26 34.44 -3.92
N SER A 8 -16.91 34.46 -5.08
CA SER A 8 -16.44 33.79 -6.28
C SER A 8 -15.02 34.27 -6.60
N GLN A 9 -14.01 33.45 -6.26
CA GLN A 9 -12.64 33.71 -6.69
C GLN A 9 -12.54 33.22 -8.13
N ASP A 10 -12.56 34.18 -9.04
CA ASP A 10 -12.42 33.98 -10.47
C ASP A 10 -10.99 33.54 -10.81
N THR A 11 -10.83 32.36 -11.42
CA THR A 11 -9.53 31.85 -11.88
C THR A 11 -8.93 32.75 -12.97
N GLU A 12 -9.73 33.52 -13.72
CA GLU A 12 -9.21 34.55 -14.64
C GLU A 12 -8.50 35.67 -13.87
N GLY A 13 -9.03 36.04 -12.70
CA GLY A 13 -8.41 37.00 -11.79
C GLY A 13 -7.03 36.53 -11.31
N PHE A 14 -6.91 35.25 -10.95
CA PHE A 14 -5.63 34.64 -10.59
C PHE A 14 -4.61 34.72 -11.73
N TYR A 15 -4.94 34.22 -12.93
CA TYR A 15 -3.99 34.24 -14.05
C TYR A 15 -3.63 35.67 -14.48
N HIS A 16 -4.55 36.62 -14.32
CA HIS A 16 -4.25 38.03 -14.52
C HIS A 16 -3.23 38.54 -13.49
N ALA A 17 -3.35 38.18 -12.22
CA ALA A 17 -2.39 38.54 -11.18
C ALA A 17 -1.01 37.88 -11.37
N VAL A 18 -0.97 36.60 -11.77
CA VAL A 18 0.28 35.90 -12.14
C VAL A 18 1.00 36.63 -13.26
N LYS A 19 0.26 37.05 -14.30
CA LYS A 19 0.82 37.83 -15.41
C LYS A 19 1.29 39.22 -14.96
N GLN A 20 0.56 39.89 -14.06
CA GLN A 20 0.98 41.17 -13.48
C GLN A 20 2.24 41.06 -12.62
N ALA A 21 2.45 39.91 -11.97
CA ALA A 21 3.67 39.58 -11.25
C ALA A 21 4.86 39.26 -12.17
N GLY A 22 4.67 39.30 -13.50
CA GLY A 22 5.72 39.05 -14.49
C GLY A 22 6.03 37.57 -14.71
N VAL A 23 5.14 36.68 -14.26
CA VAL A 23 5.32 35.23 -14.39
C VAL A 23 4.50 34.72 -15.58
N GLU A 24 5.15 33.99 -16.48
CA GLU A 24 4.49 33.33 -17.61
C GLU A 24 4.20 31.86 -17.29
N VAL A 25 2.94 31.48 -17.43
CA VAL A 25 2.44 30.11 -17.20
C VAL A 25 1.57 29.65 -18.36
N THR A 26 1.60 28.34 -18.62
CA THR A 26 0.59 27.63 -19.42
C THR A 26 -0.51 27.20 -18.46
N THR A 27 -1.75 27.57 -18.77
CA THR A 27 -2.91 27.25 -17.93
C THR A 27 -3.23 25.75 -17.98
N GLY A 28 -3.44 25.13 -16.83
CA GLY A 28 -3.96 23.78 -16.69
C GLY A 28 -5.45 23.77 -16.34
N LEU A 29 -5.84 22.94 -15.37
CA LEU A 29 -7.22 22.79 -14.89
C LEU A 29 -7.64 23.97 -14.02
N ASN A 30 -8.92 24.32 -14.08
CA ASN A 30 -9.56 25.28 -13.19
C ASN A 30 -10.55 24.55 -12.29
N PHE A 31 -10.34 24.64 -10.98
CA PHE A 31 -11.21 24.04 -9.99
C PHE A 31 -12.17 25.09 -9.44
N THR A 32 -13.44 24.94 -9.77
CA THR A 32 -14.53 25.85 -9.37
C THR A 32 -15.64 25.08 -8.67
N SER A 33 -15.28 24.39 -7.58
CA SER A 33 -16.21 23.59 -6.79
C SER A 33 -16.41 24.20 -5.41
N ASP A 34 -17.60 24.03 -4.83
CA ASP A 34 -17.90 24.46 -3.45
C ASP A 34 -16.90 23.88 -2.42
N LEU A 35 -16.27 22.74 -2.74
CA LEU A 35 -15.27 22.11 -1.88
C LEU A 35 -13.84 22.60 -2.13
N PHE A 36 -13.49 23.07 -3.32
CA PHE A 36 -12.10 23.42 -3.66
C PHE A 36 -12.06 24.44 -4.79
N HIS A 37 -11.38 25.55 -4.52
CA HIS A 37 -11.11 26.61 -5.48
C HIS A 37 -9.60 26.66 -5.72
N GLY A 38 -9.18 26.61 -6.98
CA GLY A 38 -7.77 26.62 -7.35
C GLY A 38 -7.57 26.45 -8.85
N ALA A 39 -6.31 26.40 -9.26
CA ALA A 39 -5.93 26.11 -10.63
C ALA A 39 -4.63 25.31 -10.68
N SER A 40 -4.48 24.43 -11.67
CA SER A 40 -3.19 23.83 -12.05
C SER A 40 -2.60 24.60 -13.23
N PHE A 41 -1.27 24.66 -13.33
CA PHE A 41 -0.56 25.39 -14.36
C PHE A 41 0.89 24.91 -14.47
N ASP A 42 1.48 25.07 -15.65
CA ASP A 42 2.91 24.82 -15.89
C ASP A 42 3.64 26.15 -16.06
N PHE A 43 4.82 26.29 -15.48
CA PHE A 43 5.67 27.45 -15.76
C PHE A 43 6.26 27.35 -17.17
N VAL A 44 6.21 28.45 -17.95
CA VAL A 44 6.88 28.52 -19.25
C VAL A 44 8.40 28.48 -19.06
N ASN A 45 8.89 29.18 -18.03
CA ASN A 45 10.26 29.09 -17.53
C ASN A 45 10.22 29.03 -16.00
N VAL A 46 10.80 27.99 -15.40
CA VAL A 46 10.86 27.87 -13.94
C VAL A 46 12.03 28.72 -13.41
N THR A 47 11.72 29.69 -12.55
CA THR A 47 12.72 30.44 -11.75
C THR A 47 12.26 30.46 -10.29
N ALA A 48 13.17 30.61 -9.32
CA ALA A 48 12.79 30.75 -7.90
C ALA A 48 11.94 32.00 -7.68
N ASP A 49 12.23 33.06 -8.43
CA ASP A 49 11.48 34.30 -8.39
C ASP A 49 10.03 34.10 -8.87
N ASN A 50 9.79 33.22 -9.84
CA ASN A 50 8.45 32.93 -10.35
C ASN A 50 7.56 32.23 -9.30
N VAL A 51 8.10 31.24 -8.58
CA VAL A 51 7.34 30.54 -7.52
C VAL A 51 7.07 31.48 -6.35
N ALA A 52 8.10 32.19 -5.87
CA ALA A 52 7.95 33.15 -4.78
C ALA A 52 7.02 34.32 -5.13
N ALA A 53 7.03 34.79 -6.38
CA ALA A 53 6.11 35.81 -6.86
C ALA A 53 4.66 35.33 -6.78
N ILE A 54 4.36 34.11 -7.22
CA ILE A 54 3.01 33.53 -7.12
C ILE A 54 2.59 33.34 -5.66
N GLU A 55 3.44 32.78 -4.81
CA GLU A 55 3.15 32.59 -3.38
C GLU A 55 2.95 33.91 -2.62
N SER A 56 3.50 35.02 -3.12
CA SER A 56 3.33 36.36 -2.54
C SER A 56 2.01 37.04 -2.90
N LEU A 57 1.23 36.49 -3.84
CA LEU A 57 -0.07 37.02 -4.22
C LEU A 57 -1.06 36.85 -3.07
N GLY A 58 -1.75 37.92 -2.68
CA GLY A 58 -2.65 37.92 -1.52
C GLY A 58 -3.85 36.98 -1.63
N GLU A 59 -4.23 36.60 -2.86
CA GLU A 59 -5.27 35.60 -3.13
C GLU A 59 -4.80 34.13 -3.02
N ILE A 60 -3.51 33.87 -2.85
CA ILE A 60 -2.95 32.51 -2.82
C ILE A 60 -2.74 32.03 -1.39
N GLU A 61 -3.46 30.97 -1.03
CA GLU A 61 -3.26 30.30 0.25
C GLU A 61 -1.99 29.46 0.24
N ARG A 62 -1.76 28.67 -0.83
CA ARG A 62 -0.62 27.76 -0.97
C ARG A 62 -0.46 27.26 -2.42
N VAL A 63 0.78 26.94 -2.80
CA VAL A 63 1.14 26.26 -4.05
C VAL A 63 1.67 24.87 -3.73
N TRP A 64 1.36 23.89 -4.59
CA TRP A 64 1.87 22.52 -4.49
C TRP A 64 2.46 22.06 -5.82
N PRO A 65 3.55 21.27 -5.81
CA PRO A 65 3.97 20.56 -7.01
C PRO A 65 2.90 19.53 -7.42
N ILE A 66 2.68 19.38 -8.72
CA ILE A 66 1.79 18.36 -9.26
C ILE A 66 2.52 17.01 -9.23
N GLU A 67 1.93 16.05 -8.52
CA GLU A 67 2.47 14.71 -8.37
C GLU A 67 1.97 13.79 -9.49
N VAL A 68 2.83 12.84 -9.92
CA VAL A 68 2.47 11.78 -10.85
C VAL A 68 2.05 10.54 -10.06
N TYR A 69 0.95 9.92 -10.49
CA TYR A 69 0.40 8.71 -9.91
C TYR A 69 0.44 7.61 -10.96
N THR A 70 0.81 6.40 -10.53
CA THR A 70 0.85 5.22 -11.40
C THR A 70 0.03 4.12 -10.76
N LEU A 71 -0.88 3.52 -11.51
CA LEU A 71 -1.51 2.26 -11.09
C LEU A 71 -0.54 1.12 -11.36
N PRO A 72 -0.42 0.14 -10.44
CA PRO A 72 0.27 -1.10 -10.73
C PRO A 72 -0.32 -1.74 -11.98
N THR A 73 0.53 -2.24 -12.88
CA THR A 73 0.05 -3.03 -14.02
C THR A 73 -0.68 -4.26 -13.47
N PRO A 74 -1.95 -4.50 -13.84
CA PRO A 74 -2.65 -5.68 -13.38
C PRO A 74 -1.94 -6.95 -13.89
N THR A 75 -1.22 -7.64 -13.02
CA THR A 75 -0.69 -8.98 -13.28
C THR A 75 -1.59 -9.97 -12.55
N GLY A 76 -2.51 -10.58 -13.28
CA GLY A 76 -3.40 -11.61 -12.72
C GLY A 76 -2.81 -13.01 -12.86
N ASN A 77 -3.09 -13.86 -11.89
CA ASN A 77 -2.59 -15.24 -11.85
C ASN A 77 -3.42 -16.20 -12.73
N ILE A 78 -4.70 -15.88 -12.99
CA ILE A 78 -5.63 -16.71 -13.76
C ILE A 78 -6.58 -15.82 -14.56
N SER A 79 -6.54 -15.93 -15.89
CA SER A 79 -7.53 -15.33 -16.81
C SER A 79 -8.49 -16.40 -17.34
N LEU A 80 -9.80 -16.24 -17.13
CA LEU A 80 -10.80 -17.13 -17.73
C LEU A 80 -11.27 -16.55 -19.07
N LYS A 81 -11.22 -17.32 -20.15
CA LYS A 81 -11.74 -16.89 -21.46
C LYS A 81 -13.24 -17.16 -21.55
N ALA A 82 -13.95 -16.25 -22.21
CA ALA A 82 -15.40 -16.16 -22.18
C ALA A 82 -16.19 -17.36 -22.76
N ASP A 83 -15.60 -18.22 -23.59
CA ASP A 83 -16.39 -19.12 -24.43
C ASP A 83 -16.51 -20.58 -23.92
N ASP A 84 -15.56 -21.09 -23.12
CA ASP A 84 -15.57 -22.50 -22.65
C ASP A 84 -15.66 -22.68 -21.12
N ASP A 85 -15.10 -21.75 -20.32
CA ASP A 85 -15.10 -21.85 -18.84
C ASP A 85 -16.33 -21.21 -18.18
N ILE A 86 -17.02 -20.27 -18.85
CA ILE A 86 -18.20 -19.60 -18.32
C ILE A 86 -19.37 -20.57 -18.10
N ASP A 87 -19.52 -21.60 -18.94
CA ASP A 87 -20.54 -22.64 -18.78
C ASP A 87 -20.28 -23.55 -17.57
N GLN A 88 -19.06 -23.55 -17.01
CA GLN A 88 -18.80 -24.19 -15.71
C GLN A 88 -19.18 -23.28 -14.53
N MET A 89 -19.12 -21.95 -14.70
CA MET A 89 -19.60 -20.98 -13.71
C MET A 89 -21.14 -20.89 -13.68
N THR A 90 -21.87 -21.28 -14.73
CA THR A 90 -23.35 -21.22 -14.78
C THR A 90 -24.08 -22.23 -13.87
N LYS A 91 -23.35 -23.08 -13.13
CA LYS A 91 -23.89 -23.87 -12.00
C LYS A 91 -23.28 -23.41 -10.66
N PRO A 92 -23.54 -22.19 -10.19
CA PRO A 92 -22.84 -21.69 -9.02
C PRO A 92 -23.42 -22.25 -7.74
N ASP A 93 -22.53 -22.77 -6.91
CA ASP A 93 -22.79 -22.99 -5.51
C ASP A 93 -22.22 -21.80 -4.72
N PHE A 94 -23.08 -20.81 -4.48
CA PHE A 94 -22.75 -19.60 -3.71
C PHE A 94 -22.20 -19.90 -2.31
N SER A 95 -22.44 -21.09 -1.77
CA SER A 95 -21.86 -21.52 -0.50
C SER A 95 -20.33 -21.66 -0.54
N LYS A 96 -19.71 -21.44 -1.71
CA LYS A 96 -18.27 -21.56 -1.92
C LYS A 96 -17.56 -20.23 -2.18
N PHE A 97 -18.26 -19.09 -2.33
CA PHE A 97 -17.58 -17.79 -2.47
C PHE A 97 -17.07 -17.31 -1.11
N HIS A 98 -15.88 -17.79 -0.79
CA HIS A 98 -15.30 -17.74 0.55
C HIS A 98 -15.19 -16.32 1.15
N PRO A 99 -14.83 -15.27 0.37
CA PRO A 99 -14.84 -13.91 0.91
C PRO A 99 -16.19 -13.48 1.49
N HIS A 100 -17.32 -13.79 0.86
CA HIS A 100 -18.65 -13.39 1.36
C HIS A 100 -19.14 -14.24 2.53
N LEU A 101 -18.61 -15.45 2.70
CA LEU A 101 -18.88 -16.30 3.86
C LEU A 101 -18.20 -15.72 5.10
N LEU A 102 -16.90 -15.45 5.02
CA LEU A 102 -16.11 -15.04 6.18
C LEU A 102 -16.48 -13.65 6.71
N THR A 103 -16.93 -12.75 5.82
CA THR A 103 -17.35 -11.39 6.17
C THR A 103 -18.87 -11.28 6.42
N ASN A 104 -19.60 -12.39 6.38
CA ASN A 104 -21.06 -12.45 6.53
C ASN A 104 -21.89 -11.67 5.48
N VAL A 105 -21.31 -11.29 4.34
CA VAL A 105 -22.05 -10.65 3.24
C VAL A 105 -23.19 -11.54 2.73
N LEU A 106 -23.00 -12.87 2.67
CA LEU A 106 -24.08 -13.78 2.26
C LEU A 106 -25.28 -13.73 3.21
N ASP A 107 -25.06 -13.55 4.51
CA ASP A 107 -26.15 -13.46 5.48
C ASP A 107 -26.89 -12.12 5.40
N VAL A 108 -26.20 -11.06 4.97
CA VAL A 108 -26.81 -9.78 4.63
C VAL A 108 -27.69 -9.90 3.38
N HIS A 109 -27.21 -10.59 2.33
CA HIS A 109 -27.98 -10.86 1.11
C HIS A 109 -29.25 -11.68 1.41
N LYS A 110 -29.19 -12.69 2.28
CA LYS A 110 -30.36 -13.48 2.72
C LYS A 110 -31.44 -12.63 3.39
N LYS A 111 -31.09 -11.45 3.93
CA LYS A 111 -32.04 -10.47 4.49
C LYS A 111 -32.65 -9.54 3.44
N GLY A 112 -32.34 -9.73 2.15
CA GLY A 112 -32.80 -8.87 1.05
C GLY A 112 -32.04 -7.53 0.95
N ILE A 113 -30.88 -7.43 1.60
CA ILE A 113 -30.02 -6.25 1.56
C ILE A 113 -28.88 -6.57 0.59
N ASN A 114 -28.83 -5.87 -0.53
CA ASN A 114 -28.00 -6.14 -1.71
C ASN A 114 -27.50 -4.87 -2.41
N GLY A 115 -27.64 -3.69 -1.79
CA GLY A 115 -27.23 -2.39 -2.34
C GLY A 115 -28.33 -1.60 -3.05
N THR A 116 -29.55 -2.14 -3.14
CA THR A 116 -30.66 -1.45 -3.84
C THR A 116 -30.84 -0.01 -3.35
N GLY A 117 -30.88 0.93 -4.30
CA GLY A 117 -31.12 2.35 -4.03
C GLY A 117 -29.88 3.17 -3.67
N VAL A 118 -28.73 2.53 -3.53
CA VAL A 118 -27.45 3.20 -3.21
C VAL A 118 -26.65 3.48 -4.48
N VAL A 119 -25.96 4.63 -4.52
CA VAL A 119 -25.02 4.99 -5.59
C VAL A 119 -23.59 4.94 -5.10
N VAL A 120 -22.74 4.20 -5.83
CA VAL A 120 -21.30 4.18 -5.61
C VAL A 120 -20.58 4.77 -6.82
N ALA A 121 -19.80 5.82 -6.60
CA ALA A 121 -18.89 6.37 -7.59
C ALA A 121 -17.54 5.65 -7.50
N VAL A 122 -17.00 5.24 -8.64
CA VAL A 122 -15.68 4.63 -8.80
C VAL A 122 -14.77 5.66 -9.46
N VAL A 123 -13.75 6.11 -8.76
CA VAL A 123 -12.70 6.99 -9.31
C VAL A 123 -11.48 6.11 -9.57
N ASP A 124 -11.24 5.75 -10.83
CA ASP A 124 -10.26 4.72 -11.23
C ASP A 124 -9.85 4.87 -12.72
N SER A 125 -9.47 3.79 -13.38
CA SER A 125 -9.07 3.69 -14.79
C SER A 125 -10.24 3.57 -15.79
N GLY A 126 -11.48 3.56 -15.29
CA GLY A 126 -12.70 3.45 -16.07
C GLY A 126 -13.54 2.23 -15.71
N THR A 127 -14.57 1.93 -16.49
CA THR A 127 -15.34 0.70 -16.34
C THR A 127 -15.79 0.19 -17.71
N ASP A 128 -15.49 -1.07 -18.03
CA ASP A 128 -16.08 -1.78 -19.17
C ASP A 128 -17.53 -2.14 -18.85
N TYR A 129 -18.41 -1.16 -19.04
CA TYR A 129 -19.83 -1.27 -18.82
C TYR A 129 -20.53 -2.24 -19.78
N ASN A 130 -19.86 -2.70 -20.85
CA ASN A 130 -20.42 -3.74 -21.73
C ASN A 130 -20.33 -5.14 -21.09
N HIS A 131 -19.54 -5.28 -20.02
CA HIS A 131 -19.41 -6.52 -19.31
C HIS A 131 -20.79 -7.05 -18.84
N PRO A 132 -21.12 -8.34 -19.08
CA PRO A 132 -22.42 -8.93 -18.70
C PRO A 132 -22.83 -8.71 -17.26
N ALA A 133 -21.87 -8.78 -16.35
CA ALA A 133 -22.07 -8.61 -14.92
C ALA A 133 -22.24 -7.14 -14.49
N LEU A 134 -21.93 -6.20 -15.37
CA LEU A 134 -22.00 -4.75 -15.12
C LEU A 134 -23.09 -4.08 -15.96
N GLY A 135 -24.11 -4.84 -16.36
CA GLY A 135 -25.35 -4.29 -16.94
C GLY A 135 -25.39 -4.15 -18.46
N ARG A 136 -24.33 -4.50 -19.20
CA ARG A 136 -24.28 -4.51 -20.68
C ARG A 136 -24.65 -3.17 -21.33
N GLY A 137 -24.26 -2.06 -20.72
CA GLY A 137 -24.46 -0.73 -21.28
C GLY A 137 -24.19 0.39 -20.29
N PHE A 138 -24.23 1.61 -20.82
CA PHE A 138 -23.87 2.84 -20.12
C PHE A 138 -24.96 3.89 -20.25
N GLY A 139 -25.16 4.65 -19.17
CA GLY A 139 -26.10 5.77 -19.12
C GLY A 139 -27.39 5.45 -18.34
N PRO A 140 -28.36 6.38 -18.34
CA PRO A 140 -29.57 6.26 -17.54
C PRO A 140 -30.31 4.93 -17.77
N GLY A 141 -30.59 4.20 -16.69
CA GLY A 141 -31.26 2.90 -16.73
C GLY A 141 -30.32 1.69 -16.82
N PHE A 142 -29.03 1.90 -17.07
CA PHE A 142 -28.00 0.87 -16.94
C PHE A 142 -27.39 0.84 -15.54
N ARG A 143 -26.62 -0.21 -15.27
CA ARG A 143 -25.88 -0.38 -14.01
C ARG A 143 -24.83 0.72 -13.81
N VAL A 144 -24.04 0.98 -14.84
CA VAL A 144 -23.15 2.14 -14.91
C VAL A 144 -23.98 3.29 -15.47
N GLU A 145 -24.61 4.05 -14.58
CA GLU A 145 -25.66 4.98 -14.96
C GLU A 145 -25.15 6.32 -15.49
N ALA A 146 -23.91 6.68 -15.12
CA ALA A 146 -23.25 7.91 -15.49
C ALA A 146 -21.74 7.76 -15.31
N GLY A 147 -20.98 8.69 -15.88
CA GLY A 147 -19.53 8.68 -15.76
C GLY A 147 -18.88 9.66 -16.72
N TYR A 148 -17.57 9.78 -16.63
CA TYR A 148 -16.77 10.70 -17.44
C TYR A 148 -15.32 10.22 -17.51
N ASP A 149 -14.68 10.42 -18.66
CA ASP A 149 -13.23 10.29 -18.83
C ASP A 149 -12.59 11.68 -18.70
N ILE A 150 -11.86 11.87 -17.61
CA ILE A 150 -11.25 13.15 -17.24
C ILE A 150 -9.97 13.42 -18.04
N VAL A 151 -9.26 12.39 -18.49
CA VAL A 151 -7.91 12.52 -19.07
C VAL A 151 -7.84 12.09 -20.54
N GLY A 152 -8.65 11.10 -20.93
CA GLY A 152 -8.60 10.47 -22.24
C GLY A 152 -7.66 9.26 -22.29
N PRO A 153 -7.82 8.38 -23.29
CA PRO A 153 -7.10 7.11 -23.37
C PRO A 153 -5.59 7.26 -23.60
N ASN A 154 -5.17 8.33 -24.27
CA ASN A 154 -3.78 8.55 -24.69
C ASN A 154 -2.99 9.44 -23.71
N PHE A 155 -3.53 9.74 -22.54
CA PHE A 155 -2.90 10.65 -21.57
C PHE A 155 -1.47 10.21 -21.21
N ASP A 156 -0.54 11.16 -21.27
CA ASP A 156 0.85 10.98 -20.88
C ASP A 156 1.34 12.21 -20.10
N PRO A 157 1.70 12.11 -18.81
CA PRO A 157 2.26 13.23 -18.06
C PRO A 157 3.58 13.77 -18.64
N ALA A 158 4.30 12.98 -19.45
CA ALA A 158 5.49 13.48 -20.16
C ALA A 158 5.14 14.34 -21.39
N ASN A 159 3.89 14.28 -21.86
CA ASN A 159 3.38 15.12 -22.94
C ASN A 159 1.99 15.66 -22.57
N PRO A 160 1.93 16.66 -21.67
CA PRO A 160 0.67 17.16 -21.11
C PRO A 160 -0.24 17.84 -22.14
N SER A 161 0.19 17.98 -23.40
CA SER A 161 -0.68 18.44 -24.50
C SER A 161 -1.68 17.37 -24.98
N ILE A 162 -1.52 16.11 -24.57
CA ILE A 162 -2.40 15.00 -24.94
C ILE A 162 -3.43 14.78 -23.82
N ILE A 163 -4.47 15.61 -23.80
CA ILE A 163 -5.60 15.52 -22.87
C ILE A 163 -6.89 15.47 -23.71
N GLU A 164 -7.64 14.37 -23.62
CA GLU A 164 -8.80 14.07 -24.46
C GLU A 164 -10.07 13.73 -23.63
N PRO A 165 -10.51 14.62 -22.73
CA PRO A 165 -11.65 14.37 -21.87
C PRO A 165 -12.93 14.18 -22.67
N ASN A 166 -13.74 13.22 -22.27
CA ASN A 166 -14.98 12.88 -22.98
C ASN A 166 -15.98 12.18 -22.05
N GLY A 167 -17.22 12.02 -22.52
CA GLY A 167 -18.30 11.43 -21.72
C GLY A 167 -18.30 9.89 -21.64
N ASP A 168 -17.27 9.22 -22.17
CA ASP A 168 -17.18 7.75 -22.21
C ASP A 168 -16.09 7.23 -21.25
N PRO A 169 -16.48 6.72 -20.06
CA PRO A 169 -15.53 6.21 -19.06
C PRO A 169 -15.06 4.78 -19.37
N MET A 170 -15.09 4.34 -20.63
CA MET A 170 -14.64 3.00 -21.03
C MET A 170 -13.24 2.68 -20.52
N ASP A 171 -13.13 1.51 -19.90
CA ASP A 171 -11.88 1.00 -19.37
C ASP A 171 -11.05 0.33 -20.46
N CYS A 172 -9.79 0.70 -20.53
CA CYS A 172 -8.77 0.10 -21.41
C CYS A 172 -7.57 -0.44 -20.61
N ASN A 173 -7.64 -0.42 -19.28
CA ASN A 173 -6.65 -1.02 -18.39
C ASN A 173 -7.20 -2.30 -17.75
N GLY A 174 -8.45 -2.27 -17.28
CA GLY A 174 -9.17 -3.38 -16.65
C GLY A 174 -9.24 -3.30 -15.12
N HIS A 175 -8.36 -2.53 -14.47
CA HIS A 175 -8.37 -2.37 -13.01
C HIS A 175 -9.69 -1.79 -12.50
N GLY A 176 -10.20 -0.71 -13.12
CA GLY A 176 -11.44 -0.06 -12.70
C GLY A 176 -12.68 -0.92 -12.97
N THR A 177 -12.66 -1.73 -14.03
CA THR A 177 -13.67 -2.77 -14.28
C THR A 177 -13.67 -3.82 -13.17
N HIS A 178 -12.50 -4.25 -12.71
CA HIS A 178 -12.35 -5.19 -11.59
C HIS A 178 -12.87 -4.62 -10.27
N VAL A 179 -12.54 -3.36 -9.98
CA VAL A 179 -13.07 -2.62 -8.83
C VAL A 179 -14.60 -2.55 -8.89
N ALA A 180 -15.18 -2.18 -10.03
CA ALA A 180 -16.63 -2.12 -10.22
C ALA A 180 -17.33 -3.48 -10.01
N GLY A 181 -16.72 -4.57 -10.46
CA GLY A 181 -17.22 -5.94 -10.27
C GLY A 181 -17.30 -6.36 -8.81
N ILE A 182 -16.26 -6.07 -8.01
CA ILE A 182 -16.25 -6.38 -6.57
C ILE A 182 -17.38 -5.65 -5.86
N ILE A 183 -17.65 -4.39 -6.22
CA ILE A 183 -18.75 -3.63 -5.63
C ILE A 183 -20.09 -4.25 -6.03
N GLY A 184 -20.32 -4.43 -7.33
CA GLY A 184 -21.67 -4.52 -7.87
C GLY A 184 -21.85 -5.46 -9.05
N SER A 185 -21.03 -6.52 -9.20
CA SER A 185 -21.29 -7.58 -10.17
C SER A 185 -22.69 -8.18 -9.92
N SER A 186 -23.51 -8.21 -10.97
CA SER A 186 -24.81 -8.87 -10.98
C SER A 186 -24.73 -10.32 -11.49
N TRP A 187 -23.52 -10.84 -11.72
CA TRP A 187 -23.36 -12.20 -12.22
C TRP A 187 -23.70 -13.21 -11.13
N PRO A 188 -24.62 -14.16 -11.36
CA PRO A 188 -25.02 -15.10 -10.33
C PRO A 188 -23.84 -15.89 -9.76
N ALA A 189 -22.85 -16.29 -10.55
CA ALA A 189 -21.75 -17.09 -9.99
C ALA A 189 -20.75 -16.31 -9.13
N LEU A 190 -20.72 -14.99 -9.32
CA LEU A 190 -19.74 -14.11 -8.72
C LEU A 190 -20.41 -12.77 -8.41
N PRO A 191 -21.39 -12.75 -7.49
CA PRO A 191 -22.07 -11.51 -7.14
C PRO A 191 -21.06 -10.58 -6.46
N GLY A 192 -21.15 -9.28 -6.74
CA GLY A 192 -20.44 -8.27 -5.97
C GLY A 192 -20.96 -8.23 -4.53
N VAL A 193 -20.30 -7.45 -3.68
CA VAL A 193 -20.72 -7.27 -2.29
C VAL A 193 -22.12 -6.63 -2.21
N ALA A 194 -22.43 -5.73 -3.14
CA ALA A 194 -23.73 -5.06 -3.24
C ALA A 194 -24.28 -5.18 -4.69
N PRO A 195 -24.82 -6.35 -5.08
CA PRO A 195 -25.19 -6.67 -6.46
C PRO A 195 -26.26 -5.80 -7.11
N ASP A 196 -26.93 -4.89 -6.40
CA ASP A 196 -27.99 -4.01 -6.92
C ASP A 196 -27.70 -2.51 -6.74
N VAL A 197 -26.44 -2.14 -6.47
CA VAL A 197 -26.04 -0.72 -6.50
C VAL A 197 -26.13 -0.13 -7.89
N ARG A 198 -26.25 1.20 -7.96
CA ARG A 198 -25.96 1.96 -9.19
C ARG A 198 -24.52 2.44 -9.14
N LEU A 199 -23.82 2.31 -10.25
CA LEU A 199 -22.41 2.69 -10.38
C LEU A 199 -22.26 3.96 -11.19
N ARG A 200 -21.27 4.78 -10.83
CA ARG A 200 -20.81 5.89 -11.66
C ARG A 200 -19.31 5.81 -11.83
N SER A 201 -18.82 5.92 -13.06
CA SER A 201 -17.41 5.69 -13.36
C SER A 201 -16.72 7.00 -13.75
N TYR A 202 -15.72 7.40 -12.96
CA TYR A 202 -14.92 8.60 -13.19
C TYR A 202 -13.50 8.15 -13.49
N LYS A 203 -13.15 8.15 -14.77
CA LYS A 203 -11.86 7.68 -15.25
C LYS A 203 -10.82 8.79 -15.14
N VAL A 204 -9.84 8.60 -14.26
CA VAL A 204 -8.74 9.53 -14.01
C VAL A 204 -7.41 9.04 -14.56
N PHE A 205 -7.30 7.78 -15.00
CA PHE A 205 -6.09 7.24 -15.64
C PHE A 205 -6.27 7.08 -17.14
N GLY A 206 -5.17 7.28 -17.89
CA GLY A 206 -5.10 6.88 -19.29
C GLY A 206 -5.06 5.35 -19.46
N CYS A 207 -4.98 4.87 -20.71
CA CYS A 207 -4.75 3.45 -20.99
C CYS A 207 -3.33 3.03 -20.59
N ARG A 208 -2.38 3.97 -20.66
CA ARG A 208 -1.16 3.90 -19.86
C ARG A 208 -1.58 4.20 -18.42
N PRO A 209 -1.27 3.34 -17.43
CA PRO A 209 -1.80 3.43 -16.07
C PRO A 209 -1.16 4.58 -15.26
N VAL A 210 -1.18 5.80 -15.80
CA VAL A 210 -0.57 6.99 -15.22
C VAL A 210 -1.57 8.14 -15.23
N THR A 211 -1.45 9.02 -14.23
CA THR A 211 -2.21 10.26 -14.11
C THR A 211 -1.44 11.27 -13.25
N THR A 212 -2.02 12.44 -13.00
CA THR A 212 -1.50 13.46 -12.10
C THR A 212 -2.50 13.86 -11.02
N GLY A 213 -2.00 14.37 -9.90
CA GLY A 213 -2.81 14.71 -8.73
C GLY A 213 -3.94 15.71 -8.99
N ASP A 214 -3.76 16.61 -9.96
CA ASP A 214 -4.76 17.60 -10.37
C ASP A 214 -5.95 16.96 -11.12
N PHE A 215 -5.72 15.96 -11.98
CA PHE A 215 -6.80 15.16 -12.58
C PHE A 215 -7.51 14.25 -11.56
N ILE A 216 -6.77 13.71 -10.59
CA ILE A 216 -7.37 12.97 -9.46
C ILE A 216 -8.31 13.90 -8.67
N ILE A 217 -7.87 15.13 -8.35
CA ILE A 217 -8.71 16.14 -7.71
C ILE A 217 -9.96 16.43 -8.55
N GLN A 218 -9.81 16.64 -9.86
CA GLN A 218 -10.94 16.86 -10.75
C GLN A 218 -11.94 15.69 -10.74
N GLY A 219 -11.43 14.46 -10.76
CA GLY A 219 -12.25 13.24 -10.67
C GLY A 219 -13.04 13.17 -9.37
N PHE A 220 -12.41 13.49 -8.23
CA PHE A 220 -13.10 13.52 -6.94
C PHE A 220 -14.15 14.63 -6.83
N LEU A 221 -13.86 15.83 -7.35
CA LEU A 221 -14.83 16.94 -7.36
C LEU A 221 -16.03 16.59 -8.24
N MET A 222 -15.79 16.05 -9.45
CA MET A 222 -16.86 15.64 -10.35
C MET A 222 -17.68 14.47 -9.78
N ALA A 223 -17.03 13.52 -9.11
CA ALA A 223 -17.70 12.46 -8.38
C ALA A 223 -18.59 13.02 -7.27
N PHE A 224 -18.08 13.94 -6.45
CA PHE A 224 -18.84 14.61 -5.40
C PHE A 224 -20.05 15.38 -5.94
N GLU A 225 -19.90 16.12 -7.04
CA GLU A 225 -20.97 16.88 -7.70
C GLU A 225 -22.09 15.98 -8.23
N GLY A 226 -21.76 14.73 -8.60
CA GLY A 226 -22.75 13.70 -8.86
C GLY A 226 -23.64 13.40 -7.65
N ASN A 227 -23.20 13.72 -6.42
CA ASN A 227 -23.85 13.39 -5.15
C ASN A 227 -24.08 11.87 -4.95
N PRO A 228 -23.05 11.01 -5.10
CA PRO A 228 -23.13 9.61 -4.74
C PRO A 228 -23.26 9.44 -3.22
N ASP A 229 -23.58 8.22 -2.78
CA ASP A 229 -23.54 7.90 -1.36
C ASP A 229 -22.13 7.57 -0.88
N ILE A 230 -21.35 6.95 -1.77
CA ILE A 230 -20.00 6.43 -1.52
C ILE A 230 -19.12 6.75 -2.72
N ILE A 231 -17.88 7.14 -2.48
CA ILE A 231 -16.80 7.18 -3.47
C ILE A 231 -15.79 6.09 -3.10
N SER A 232 -15.55 5.17 -4.02
CA SER A 232 -14.50 4.15 -3.94
C SER A 232 -13.30 4.59 -4.78
N ALA A 233 -12.12 4.61 -4.17
CA ALA A 233 -10.88 5.05 -4.81
C ALA A 233 -9.73 4.08 -4.51
N SER A 234 -9.45 3.21 -5.47
CA SER A 234 -8.34 2.24 -5.40
C SER A 234 -7.07 2.81 -6.04
N LEU A 235 -6.67 4.01 -5.59
CA LEU A 235 -5.54 4.76 -6.11
C LEU A 235 -4.86 5.56 -5.00
N GLY A 236 -3.58 5.87 -5.19
CA GLY A 236 -2.81 6.78 -4.34
C GLY A 236 -1.31 6.69 -4.65
N SER A 237 -0.48 7.34 -3.84
CA SER A 237 0.97 7.33 -3.96
C SER A 237 1.62 7.09 -2.59
N ASP A 238 2.82 6.50 -2.58
CA ASP A 238 3.59 6.23 -1.34
C ASP A 238 4.15 7.51 -0.67
N GLN A 239 3.72 8.68 -1.14
CA GLN A 239 4.12 9.98 -0.62
C GLN A 239 3.29 10.31 0.63
N GLY A 240 3.73 9.77 1.77
CA GLY A 240 2.94 9.65 3.00
C GLY A 240 2.52 10.95 3.75
N PHE A 241 2.40 12.09 3.07
CA PHE A 241 2.11 13.39 3.69
C PHE A 241 0.63 13.77 3.60
N VAL A 242 0.10 14.21 4.73
CA VAL A 242 -1.33 14.48 4.96
C VAL A 242 -1.76 15.83 4.41
N GLU A 243 -0.78 16.70 4.08
CA GLU A 243 -0.99 18.06 3.58
C GLU A 243 -1.12 18.12 2.04
N SER A 244 -1.04 16.97 1.36
CA SER A 244 -1.28 16.87 -0.08
C SER A 244 -2.66 17.45 -0.45
N PRO A 245 -2.78 18.18 -1.57
CA PRO A 245 -4.04 18.80 -1.97
C PRO A 245 -5.14 17.76 -2.23
N VAL A 246 -4.79 16.54 -2.67
CA VAL A 246 -5.73 15.43 -2.82
C VAL A 246 -6.38 15.09 -1.47
N VAL A 247 -5.58 14.94 -0.41
CA VAL A 247 -6.07 14.61 0.94
C VAL A 247 -6.98 15.70 1.49
N LYS A 248 -6.64 16.98 1.23
CA LYS A 248 -7.50 18.12 1.62
C LYS A 248 -8.88 18.04 0.95
N VAL A 249 -8.94 17.73 -0.34
CA VAL A 249 -10.21 17.58 -1.07
C VAL A 249 -11.02 16.41 -0.51
N LEU A 250 -10.38 15.26 -0.26
CA LEU A 250 -11.04 14.09 0.31
C LEU A 250 -11.64 14.37 1.69
N ASN A 251 -10.91 15.07 2.57
CA ASN A 251 -11.43 15.47 3.88
C ASN A 251 -12.70 16.32 3.72
N ARG A 252 -12.69 17.32 2.82
CA ARG A 252 -13.84 18.19 2.57
C ARG A 252 -15.05 17.42 2.02
N ILE A 253 -14.83 16.41 1.17
CA ILE A 253 -15.89 15.49 0.70
C ILE A 253 -16.50 14.71 1.87
N THR A 254 -15.66 14.17 2.75
CA THR A 254 -16.13 13.40 3.92
C THR A 254 -16.83 14.27 4.95
N ASP A 255 -16.39 15.51 5.14
CA ASP A 255 -17.03 16.51 6.00
C ASP A 255 -18.41 16.92 5.45
N ALA A 256 -18.57 16.92 4.12
CA ALA A 256 -19.84 17.12 3.45
C ALA A 256 -20.78 15.88 3.49
N GLY A 257 -20.35 14.79 4.13
CA GLY A 257 -21.17 13.62 4.42
C GLY A 257 -21.25 12.59 3.28
N VAL A 258 -20.32 12.60 2.33
CA VAL A 258 -20.11 11.52 1.36
C VAL A 258 -18.99 10.62 1.86
N LEU A 259 -19.21 9.31 1.97
CA LEU A 259 -18.17 8.40 2.43
C LEU A 259 -17.14 8.20 1.32
N VAL A 260 -15.86 8.43 1.63
CA VAL A 260 -14.74 8.06 0.76
C VAL A 260 -14.07 6.82 1.33
N VAL A 261 -13.90 5.79 0.51
CA VAL A 261 -13.20 4.55 0.83
C VAL A 261 -11.95 4.47 -0.04
N ALA A 262 -10.77 4.38 0.58
CA ALA A 262 -9.48 4.44 -0.12
C ALA A 262 -8.50 3.36 0.32
N ALA A 263 -7.73 2.86 -0.64
CA ALA A 263 -6.71 1.83 -0.43
C ALA A 263 -5.52 2.37 0.38
N ILE A 264 -5.02 1.60 1.36
CA ILE A 264 -3.85 1.99 2.15
C ILE A 264 -2.51 1.86 1.39
N GLY A 265 -2.48 1.14 0.27
CA GLY A 265 -1.27 0.90 -0.53
C GLY A 265 -0.80 -0.55 -0.49
N ASN A 266 0.06 -0.91 -1.45
CA ASN A 266 0.56 -2.28 -1.65
C ASN A 266 2.07 -2.40 -1.38
N SER A 267 2.61 -1.51 -0.55
CA SER A 267 4.05 -1.41 -0.28
C SER A 267 4.37 -1.97 1.11
N GLY A 268 3.68 -3.04 1.53
CA GLY A 268 3.83 -3.66 2.85
C GLY A 268 5.20 -4.25 3.11
N THR A 269 5.94 -4.61 2.07
CA THR A 269 7.33 -5.08 2.14
C THR A 269 8.32 -3.97 2.49
N GLU A 270 7.92 -2.70 2.40
CA GLU A 270 8.74 -1.59 2.89
C GLU A 270 8.72 -1.50 4.41
N GLY A 271 7.76 -2.14 5.09
CA GLY A 271 7.58 -2.10 6.54
C GLY A 271 6.73 -0.91 7.02
N PRO A 272 6.71 -0.63 8.33
CA PRO A 272 5.83 0.38 8.92
C PRO A 272 6.04 1.82 8.42
N PHE A 273 5.01 2.68 8.58
CA PHE A 273 5.02 4.09 8.16
C PHE A 273 5.15 4.31 6.64
N PHE A 274 4.56 3.42 5.84
CA PHE A 274 4.67 3.45 4.37
C PHE A 274 3.31 3.28 3.71
N THR A 275 2.46 4.28 3.95
CA THR A 275 1.05 4.27 3.57
C THR A 275 0.76 5.27 2.46
N SER A 276 -0.24 4.92 1.65
CA SER A 276 -0.67 5.71 0.51
C SER A 276 -1.45 6.96 0.93
N ASN A 277 -1.13 8.10 0.32
CA ASN A 277 -1.60 9.42 0.75
C ASN A 277 -3.12 9.60 0.71
N THR A 278 -3.81 9.07 -0.30
CA THR A 278 -5.29 9.15 -0.43
C THR A 278 -6.02 8.52 0.75
N ALA A 279 -5.38 7.58 1.44
CA ALA A 279 -5.92 6.92 2.63
C ALA A 279 -5.74 7.74 3.91
N HIS A 280 -5.01 8.86 3.87
CA HIS A 280 -4.63 9.63 5.06
C HIS A 280 -5.69 10.61 5.52
N GLY A 281 -6.77 10.81 4.77
CA GLY A 281 -7.85 11.69 5.20
C GLY A 281 -8.41 11.27 6.56
N SER A 282 -8.68 12.22 7.45
CA SER A 282 -9.21 11.93 8.79
C SER A 282 -10.62 11.35 8.73
N GLY A 283 -11.43 11.76 7.75
CA GLY A 283 -12.76 11.20 7.49
C GLY A 283 -12.79 10.09 6.43
N VAL A 284 -11.66 9.83 5.76
CA VAL A 284 -11.54 8.78 4.75
C VAL A 284 -11.46 7.43 5.43
N LEU A 285 -12.28 6.47 4.98
CA LEU A 285 -12.22 5.09 5.42
C LEU A 285 -11.09 4.38 4.68
N SER A 286 -9.99 4.16 5.38
CA SER A 286 -8.78 3.55 4.83
C SER A 286 -8.80 2.03 4.98
N VAL A 287 -8.50 1.34 3.88
CA VAL A 287 -8.68 -0.10 3.78
C VAL A 287 -7.36 -0.80 3.48
N GLY A 288 -6.97 -1.70 4.36
CA GLY A 288 -5.93 -2.70 4.11
C GLY A 288 -6.50 -4.01 3.55
N SER A 289 -5.61 -4.91 3.16
CA SER A 289 -5.98 -6.18 2.54
C SER A 289 -5.81 -7.34 3.51
N ALA A 290 -6.78 -8.25 3.47
CA ALA A 290 -6.68 -9.55 4.09
C ALA A 290 -6.79 -10.66 3.03
N ALA A 291 -5.94 -11.68 3.18
CA ALA A 291 -6.07 -12.95 2.51
C ALA A 291 -7.18 -13.74 3.15
N VAL A 292 -8.24 -14.01 2.39
CA VAL A 292 -9.38 -14.82 2.82
C VAL A 292 -9.35 -16.10 2.00
N ARG A 293 -8.57 -17.07 2.46
CA ARG A 293 -8.30 -18.31 1.73
C ARG A 293 -9.18 -19.43 2.26
N ASN A 294 -9.81 -20.17 1.35
CA ASN A 294 -10.44 -21.45 1.66
C ASN A 294 -9.39 -22.55 1.46
N GLN A 295 -8.61 -22.84 2.50
CA GLN A 295 -7.62 -23.91 2.45
C GLN A 295 -8.19 -25.17 3.08
N VAL A 296 -8.32 -26.23 2.28
CA VAL A 296 -8.76 -27.53 2.76
C VAL A 296 -7.56 -28.48 2.79
N GLY A 297 -7.15 -28.87 4.00
CA GLY A 297 -6.11 -29.87 4.21
C GLY A 297 -6.66 -31.29 4.22
N TYR A 298 -5.99 -32.20 3.54
CA TYR A 298 -6.33 -33.62 3.51
C TYR A 298 -5.29 -34.45 4.26
N GLU A 299 -5.75 -35.47 4.98
CA GLU A 299 -4.84 -36.34 5.72
C GLU A 299 -4.02 -37.23 4.79
N ILE A 300 -2.75 -37.38 5.11
CA ILE A 300 -1.83 -38.34 4.50
C ILE A 300 -1.05 -39.02 5.63
N VAL A 301 -1.05 -40.35 5.65
CA VAL A 301 -0.26 -41.12 6.63
C VAL A 301 1.04 -41.54 5.95
N ALA A 302 2.16 -40.99 6.42
CA ALA A 302 3.48 -41.41 5.99
C ALA A 302 3.99 -42.56 6.85
N THR A 303 4.48 -43.62 6.22
CA THR A 303 5.06 -44.79 6.88
C THR A 303 6.49 -44.98 6.41
N SER A 304 7.42 -44.96 7.36
CA SER A 304 8.83 -45.26 7.11
C SER A 304 9.09 -46.76 7.17
N SER A 305 10.04 -47.25 6.39
CA SER A 305 10.52 -48.64 6.48
C SER A 305 11.19 -48.96 7.83
N SER A 306 11.46 -47.95 8.67
CA SER A 306 11.84 -48.11 10.09
C SER A 306 10.69 -48.58 10.99
N GLY A 307 9.45 -48.54 10.50
CA GLY A 307 8.23 -48.82 11.27
C GLY A 307 7.63 -47.58 11.96
N LYS A 308 8.28 -46.41 11.87
CA LYS A 308 7.71 -45.15 12.31
C LYS A 308 6.60 -44.69 11.36
N THR A 309 5.54 -44.11 11.93
CA THR A 309 4.46 -43.49 11.17
C THR A 309 4.32 -42.03 11.58
N ARG A 310 3.84 -41.21 10.64
CA ARG A 310 3.52 -39.81 10.87
C ARG A 310 2.21 -39.48 10.18
N LEU A 311 1.26 -38.96 10.95
CA LEU A 311 0.07 -38.33 10.37
C LEU A 311 0.49 -36.93 9.91
N MET A 312 0.28 -36.67 8.63
CA MET A 312 0.59 -35.41 7.99
C MET A 312 -0.68 -34.86 7.32
N GLN A 313 -0.62 -33.61 6.89
CA GLN A 313 -1.63 -33.00 6.04
C GLN A 313 -0.97 -32.52 4.75
N TYR A 314 -1.72 -32.58 3.65
CA TYR A 314 -1.34 -31.91 2.40
C TYR A 314 -2.45 -30.98 1.92
N VAL A 315 -2.06 -29.89 1.28
CA VAL A 315 -2.97 -28.96 0.59
C VAL A 315 -2.71 -29.07 -0.90
N SER A 316 -3.71 -29.50 -1.65
CA SER A 316 -3.63 -29.66 -3.10
C SER A 316 -3.99 -28.37 -3.85
N SER A 317 -3.40 -28.18 -5.02
CA SER A 317 -3.65 -27.05 -5.92
C SER A 317 -5.11 -26.86 -6.33
N ASP A 318 -5.91 -27.92 -6.28
CA ASP A 318 -7.35 -27.88 -6.60
C ASP A 318 -8.25 -28.00 -5.37
N ASN A 319 -7.68 -27.95 -4.16
CA ASN A 319 -8.36 -28.16 -2.88
C ASN A 319 -9.26 -29.40 -2.87
N LYS A 320 -8.81 -30.49 -3.50
CA LYS A 320 -9.47 -31.81 -3.49
C LYS A 320 -8.51 -32.89 -3.00
N PRO A 321 -9.03 -33.96 -2.38
CA PRO A 321 -8.19 -35.10 -2.08
C PRO A 321 -7.75 -35.74 -3.39
N TRP A 322 -6.48 -36.08 -3.51
CA TRP A 322 -5.97 -36.84 -4.64
C TRP A 322 -6.62 -38.22 -4.71
N SER A 323 -6.97 -38.65 -5.91
CA SER A 323 -7.59 -39.96 -6.17
C SER A 323 -6.58 -41.13 -6.12
N LEU A 324 -5.53 -41.00 -5.32
CA LEU A 324 -4.53 -42.04 -5.07
C LEU A 324 -5.04 -42.94 -3.94
N SER A 325 -4.98 -44.25 -4.14
CA SER A 325 -5.48 -45.23 -3.17
C SER A 325 -4.47 -46.32 -2.91
N GLY A 326 -4.38 -46.79 -1.66
CA GLY A 326 -3.40 -47.78 -1.25
C GLY A 326 -2.07 -47.14 -0.86
N THR A 327 -1.03 -47.97 -0.76
CA THR A 327 0.31 -47.54 -0.38
C THR A 327 1.06 -46.99 -1.59
N VAL A 328 1.19 -45.66 -1.65
CA VAL A 328 1.91 -44.92 -2.69
C VAL A 328 3.35 -44.72 -2.25
N LYS A 329 4.32 -44.91 -3.14
CA LYS A 329 5.73 -44.70 -2.77
C LYS A 329 6.10 -43.23 -2.89
N ALA A 330 6.83 -42.72 -1.89
CA ALA A 330 7.47 -41.41 -1.96
C ALA A 330 8.78 -41.53 -2.74
N ASN A 331 8.92 -40.78 -3.82
CA ASN A 331 10.17 -40.64 -4.54
C ASN A 331 10.93 -39.44 -3.98
N LEU A 332 12.10 -39.70 -3.39
CA LEU A 332 12.90 -38.71 -2.66
C LEU A 332 14.25 -38.54 -3.36
N PRO A 333 14.38 -37.59 -4.30
CA PRO A 333 15.64 -37.31 -4.98
C PRO A 333 16.76 -37.00 -4.00
N ASP A 334 17.99 -37.41 -4.32
CA ASP A 334 19.19 -37.14 -3.53
C ASP A 334 19.67 -35.70 -3.77
N VAL A 335 18.91 -34.74 -3.22
CA VAL A 335 19.22 -33.31 -3.21
C VAL A 335 19.58 -32.85 -1.79
N PRO A 336 20.42 -31.80 -1.63
CA PRO A 336 20.67 -31.17 -0.34
C PRO A 336 19.39 -30.72 0.37
N ARG A 337 19.42 -30.61 1.71
CA ARG A 337 18.24 -30.15 2.48
C ARG A 337 17.88 -28.69 2.21
N ASP A 338 18.86 -27.90 1.81
CA ASP A 338 18.75 -26.51 1.40
C ASP A 338 18.56 -26.34 -0.11
N PHE A 339 18.32 -27.42 -0.85
CA PHE A 339 18.00 -27.37 -2.28
C PHE A 339 16.77 -26.50 -2.53
N ASP A 340 16.85 -25.66 -3.56
CA ASP A 340 15.80 -24.74 -3.97
C ASP A 340 15.39 -25.05 -5.41
N ILE A 341 14.18 -25.57 -5.62
CA ILE A 341 13.72 -25.98 -6.97
C ILE A 341 13.61 -24.79 -7.94
N CYS A 342 13.52 -23.54 -7.48
CA CYS A 342 13.52 -22.37 -8.37
C CYS A 342 14.91 -21.79 -8.64
N GLY A 343 15.93 -22.20 -7.88
CA GLY A 343 17.32 -21.72 -8.03
C GLY A 343 18.28 -22.80 -8.55
N ASP A 344 17.99 -24.06 -8.27
CA ASP A 344 18.82 -25.21 -8.56
C ASP A 344 18.16 -26.11 -9.61
N SER A 345 18.93 -26.54 -10.60
CA SER A 345 18.47 -27.55 -11.56
C SER A 345 18.45 -28.93 -10.91
N LEU A 346 17.37 -29.68 -11.10
CA LEU A 346 17.32 -31.10 -10.72
C LEU A 346 18.49 -31.85 -11.40
N PRO A 347 19.29 -32.62 -10.65
CA PRO A 347 20.61 -33.03 -11.13
C PRO A 347 20.64 -34.07 -12.28
N TRP A 348 19.51 -34.59 -12.80
CA TRP A 348 19.51 -35.66 -13.82
C TRP A 348 18.27 -35.65 -14.74
N ASP A 349 18.36 -36.34 -15.88
CA ASP A 349 17.23 -36.71 -16.75
C ASP A 349 16.60 -38.02 -16.21
N PHE A 350 15.48 -37.89 -15.48
CA PHE A 350 14.78 -39.01 -14.86
C PHE A 350 13.27 -38.92 -15.10
N SER A 351 12.59 -40.06 -15.04
CA SER A 351 11.12 -40.16 -15.10
C SER A 351 10.63 -40.90 -13.87
N ILE A 352 9.63 -40.32 -13.21
CA ILE A 352 8.97 -40.87 -12.04
C ILE A 352 7.77 -41.70 -12.49
N PRO A 353 7.58 -42.93 -11.98
CA PRO A 353 6.40 -43.71 -12.30
C PRO A 353 5.10 -42.97 -11.96
N ASP A 354 4.07 -43.19 -12.77
CA ASP A 354 2.77 -42.52 -12.66
C ASP A 354 2.06 -42.68 -11.31
N ASP A 355 2.41 -43.73 -10.56
CA ASP A 355 1.87 -44.14 -9.28
C ASP A 355 2.81 -43.81 -8.10
N GLU A 356 3.89 -43.08 -8.32
CA GLU A 356 4.76 -42.51 -7.29
C GLU A 356 4.54 -41.00 -7.15
N VAL A 357 4.86 -40.48 -5.96
CA VAL A 357 4.79 -39.04 -5.66
C VAL A 357 6.20 -38.54 -5.42
N ILE A 358 6.66 -37.59 -6.23
CA ILE A 358 7.93 -36.91 -5.97
C ILE A 358 7.75 -35.93 -4.82
N VAL A 359 8.70 -35.92 -3.88
CA VAL A 359 8.69 -34.99 -2.75
C VAL A 359 9.97 -34.17 -2.78
N LEU A 360 9.85 -32.84 -2.78
CA LEU A 360 10.97 -31.91 -2.92
C LEU A 360 10.86 -30.75 -1.92
N PRO A 361 11.99 -30.16 -1.51
CA PRO A 361 11.97 -28.88 -0.81
C PRO A 361 11.51 -27.80 -1.78
N ARG A 362 10.67 -26.88 -1.30
CA ARG A 362 10.20 -25.74 -2.11
C ARG A 362 11.31 -24.74 -2.42
N GLY A 363 12.20 -24.46 -1.47
CA GLY A 363 13.14 -23.34 -1.58
C GLY A 363 12.60 -22.02 -1.00
N ARG A 364 13.51 -21.07 -0.76
CA ARG A 364 13.25 -19.77 -0.09
C ARG A 364 13.51 -18.57 -1.01
N ALA A 365 13.92 -18.81 -2.26
CA ALA A 365 14.12 -17.76 -3.23
C ALA A 365 12.83 -16.95 -3.45
N LEU A 366 12.96 -15.63 -3.61
CA LEU A 366 11.84 -14.73 -3.94
C LEU A 366 11.04 -15.23 -5.16
N VAL A 367 11.72 -15.86 -6.12
CA VAL A 367 11.10 -16.46 -7.32
C VAL A 367 10.15 -17.60 -6.96
N CYS A 368 10.38 -18.35 -5.88
CA CYS A 368 9.52 -19.43 -5.41
C CYS A 368 8.31 -18.96 -4.59
N GLU A 369 8.26 -17.71 -4.14
CA GLU A 369 7.12 -17.22 -3.36
C GLU A 369 5.85 -17.20 -4.23
N ASP A 370 5.96 -16.76 -5.50
CA ASP A 370 4.84 -16.71 -6.45
C ASP A 370 5.03 -17.60 -7.71
N GLY A 371 6.17 -18.29 -7.82
CA GLY A 371 6.59 -19.07 -8.99
C GLY A 371 6.08 -20.51 -9.08
N TRP A 372 4.89 -20.82 -8.58
CA TRP A 372 4.31 -22.17 -8.63
C TRP A 372 4.28 -22.78 -10.04
N GLN A 373 4.03 -21.96 -11.05
CA GLN A 373 4.04 -22.38 -12.45
C GLN A 373 5.43 -22.77 -12.96
N LEU A 374 6.50 -22.16 -12.43
CA LEU A 374 7.88 -22.51 -12.77
C LEU A 374 8.23 -23.88 -12.19
N MET A 375 7.89 -24.10 -10.91
CA MET A 375 8.08 -25.39 -10.24
C MET A 375 7.32 -26.53 -10.92
N ASP A 376 6.04 -26.30 -11.29
CA ASP A 376 5.24 -27.25 -12.09
C ASP A 376 5.88 -27.49 -13.48
N GLY A 377 6.45 -26.43 -14.07
CA GLY A 377 7.15 -26.45 -15.36
C GLY A 377 8.36 -27.38 -15.41
N GLU A 378 9.18 -27.38 -14.36
CA GLU A 378 10.37 -28.24 -14.23
C GLU A 378 10.02 -29.74 -14.17
N LEU A 379 8.78 -30.08 -13.80
CA LEU A 379 8.32 -31.46 -13.65
C LEU A 379 7.44 -31.96 -14.81
N ILE A 380 7.23 -31.15 -15.85
CA ILE A 380 6.46 -31.54 -17.04
C ILE A 380 7.12 -32.73 -17.73
N GLY A 381 6.36 -33.81 -17.92
CA GLY A 381 6.87 -35.06 -18.50
C GLY A 381 7.78 -35.88 -17.58
N VAL A 382 8.14 -35.36 -16.40
CA VAL A 382 9.00 -36.04 -15.41
C VAL A 382 8.16 -36.81 -14.41
N ALA A 383 7.12 -36.20 -13.85
CA ALA A 383 6.26 -36.80 -12.82
C ALA A 383 4.78 -36.55 -13.09
N LYS A 384 3.89 -37.25 -12.36
CA LYS A 384 2.43 -36.96 -12.35
C LYS A 384 1.95 -36.35 -11.05
N TRP A 385 2.65 -36.56 -9.95
CA TRP A 385 2.25 -36.09 -8.63
C TRP A 385 3.46 -35.55 -7.89
N ALA A 386 3.37 -34.31 -7.41
CA ALA A 386 4.44 -33.65 -6.68
C ALA A 386 3.95 -33.04 -5.37
N ILE A 387 4.70 -33.27 -4.30
CA ILE A 387 4.54 -32.61 -3.01
C ILE A 387 5.78 -31.75 -2.75
N TYR A 388 5.56 -30.47 -2.49
CA TYR A 388 6.60 -29.59 -1.97
C TYR A 388 6.44 -29.43 -0.46
N TRP A 389 7.51 -29.59 0.33
CA TRP A 389 7.47 -29.13 1.71
C TRP A 389 7.96 -27.69 1.81
N ASN A 390 7.21 -26.89 2.57
CA ASN A 390 7.53 -25.49 2.80
C ASN A 390 8.78 -25.33 3.68
N TYR A 391 9.32 -24.12 3.76
CA TYR A 391 10.49 -23.77 4.57
C TYR A 391 10.10 -23.27 5.97
N GLU A 392 11.08 -23.14 6.88
CA GLU A 392 10.85 -22.71 8.25
C GLU A 392 10.10 -21.36 8.32
N GLY A 393 9.01 -21.31 9.08
CA GLY A 393 8.13 -20.13 9.17
C GLY A 393 7.07 -20.01 8.07
N ARG A 394 7.01 -20.94 7.11
CA ARG A 394 5.87 -21.10 6.19
C ARG A 394 5.18 -22.43 6.48
N GLU A 395 3.89 -22.35 6.82
CA GLU A 395 3.09 -23.55 7.09
C GLU A 395 2.49 -24.15 5.82
N PHE A 396 1.19 -24.00 5.59
CA PHE A 396 0.47 -24.64 4.50
C PHE A 396 0.06 -23.62 3.45
N GLU A 397 0.27 -23.96 2.19
CA GLU A 397 -0.03 -23.09 1.05
C GLU A 397 -0.75 -23.87 -0.03
N THR A 398 -1.71 -23.24 -0.70
CA THR A 398 -2.36 -23.83 -1.88
C THR A 398 -1.51 -23.48 -3.09
N PRO A 399 -0.87 -24.45 -3.77
CA PRO A 399 -0.13 -24.16 -5.00
C PRO A 399 -1.06 -23.63 -6.09
N THR A 400 -0.70 -22.53 -6.75
CA THR A 400 -1.49 -21.94 -7.85
C THR A 400 -0.84 -22.26 -9.19
N ARG A 401 -1.58 -22.85 -10.13
CA ARG A 401 -1.03 -23.18 -11.46
C ARG A 401 -2.10 -23.18 -12.55
N VAL A 402 -1.66 -22.98 -13.79
CA VAL A 402 -2.48 -23.15 -14.99
C VAL A 402 -2.12 -24.49 -15.65
N VAL A 403 -3.13 -25.30 -15.94
CA VAL A 403 -2.96 -26.53 -16.72
C VAL A 403 -3.26 -26.23 -18.18
N TYR A 404 -2.25 -26.34 -19.04
CA TYR A 404 -2.34 -26.04 -20.47
C TYR A 404 -1.74 -27.15 -21.35
N ARG A 405 -1.23 -28.24 -20.75
CA ARG A 405 -0.75 -29.44 -21.45
C ARG A 405 -1.18 -30.71 -20.74
N ASP A 406 -1.35 -31.78 -21.52
CA ASP A 406 -1.73 -33.09 -21.01
C ASP A 406 -0.61 -33.83 -20.25
N ASP A 407 0.65 -33.41 -20.44
CA ASP A 407 1.85 -33.97 -19.81
C ASP A 407 2.33 -33.20 -18.56
N GLN A 408 1.60 -32.17 -18.12
CA GLN A 408 1.79 -31.51 -16.83
C GLN A 408 1.41 -32.44 -15.66
N LEU A 409 1.83 -32.09 -14.43
CA LEU A 409 1.43 -32.80 -13.22
C LEU A 409 -0.09 -32.95 -13.16
N LYS A 410 -0.58 -34.12 -12.73
CA LYS A 410 -1.99 -34.33 -12.40
C LYS A 410 -2.34 -33.76 -11.04
N GLY A 411 -1.42 -33.83 -10.08
CA GLY A 411 -1.59 -33.21 -8.78
C GLY A 411 -0.31 -32.56 -8.28
N LEU A 412 -0.48 -31.34 -7.80
CA LEU A 412 0.54 -30.55 -7.12
C LEU A 412 0.01 -30.19 -5.73
N ALA A 413 0.81 -30.38 -4.68
CA ALA A 413 0.43 -30.13 -3.30
C ALA A 413 1.59 -29.61 -2.45
N THR A 414 1.27 -29.02 -1.29
CA THR A 414 2.24 -28.71 -0.23
C THR A 414 2.02 -29.51 1.04
N ILE A 415 3.10 -29.67 1.82
CA ILE A 415 3.08 -30.09 3.23
C ILE A 415 3.89 -29.07 4.07
N ASN A 416 3.70 -29.07 5.38
CA ASN A 416 4.44 -28.16 6.26
C ASN A 416 5.94 -28.52 6.36
N TYR A 417 6.74 -27.57 6.86
CA TYR A 417 8.18 -27.74 7.03
C TYR A 417 8.55 -28.90 7.97
N ALA A 418 7.84 -29.06 9.10
CA ALA A 418 8.14 -30.09 10.10
C ALA A 418 7.94 -31.52 9.56
N ASP A 419 6.95 -31.71 8.69
CA ASP A 419 6.67 -32.97 8.01
C ASP A 419 7.73 -33.24 6.92
N GLY A 420 8.13 -32.21 6.18
CA GLY A 420 9.28 -32.27 5.26
C GLY A 420 10.59 -32.66 5.96
N GLN A 421 10.91 -32.02 7.08
CA GLN A 421 12.09 -32.33 7.89
C GLN A 421 12.07 -33.80 8.37
N TRP A 422 10.91 -34.28 8.81
CA TRP A 422 10.77 -35.68 9.24
C TRP A 422 11.02 -36.66 8.09
N ILE A 423 10.53 -36.36 6.87
CA ILE A 423 10.79 -37.18 5.68
C ILE A 423 12.30 -37.22 5.38
N GLU A 424 12.97 -36.07 5.40
CA GLU A 424 14.41 -35.96 5.15
C GLU A 424 15.25 -36.63 6.24
N ASP A 425 14.79 -36.65 7.50
CA ASP A 425 15.46 -37.38 8.60
C ASP A 425 15.41 -38.90 8.40
N GLU A 426 14.25 -39.44 8.02
CA GLU A 426 14.11 -40.87 7.76
C GLU A 426 14.87 -41.29 6.48
N LYS A 427 14.85 -40.46 5.44
CA LYS A 427 15.65 -40.65 4.22
C LYS A 427 17.15 -40.67 4.53
N ALA A 428 17.64 -39.70 5.31
CA ALA A 428 19.05 -39.65 5.72
C ALA A 428 19.47 -40.86 6.57
N ALA A 429 18.53 -41.46 7.31
CA ALA A 429 18.74 -42.71 8.04
C ALA A 429 18.68 -43.98 7.14
N GLY A 430 18.49 -43.83 5.83
CA GLY A 430 18.44 -44.93 4.86
C GLY A 430 17.09 -45.65 4.80
N HIS A 431 16.01 -44.99 5.24
CA HIS A 431 14.67 -45.55 5.22
C HIS A 431 13.85 -45.01 4.04
N ASN A 432 12.98 -45.87 3.50
CA ASN A 432 12.05 -45.50 2.43
C ASN A 432 10.72 -45.07 3.04
N ILE A 433 10.06 -44.10 2.41
CA ILE A 433 8.75 -43.61 2.84
C ILE A 433 7.66 -44.06 1.86
N THR A 434 6.51 -44.44 2.40
CA THR A 434 5.27 -44.62 1.65
C THR A 434 4.15 -43.78 2.24
N PHE A 435 3.18 -43.43 1.41
CA PHE A 435 2.04 -42.59 1.74
C PHE A 435 0.74 -43.37 1.59
N ASP A 436 -0.20 -43.09 2.48
CA ASP A 436 -1.58 -43.54 2.42
C ASP A 436 -2.47 -42.29 2.47
N PHE A 437 -2.93 -41.86 1.29
CA PHE A 437 -3.76 -40.67 1.09
C PHE A 437 -5.19 -40.94 1.52
N LYS A 438 -5.75 -40.06 2.35
CA LYS A 438 -7.12 -40.17 2.83
C LYS A 438 -8.03 -39.16 2.15
N SER A 439 -9.30 -39.53 2.04
CA SER A 439 -10.38 -38.62 1.64
C SER A 439 -10.97 -37.86 2.84
N THR A 440 -10.57 -38.21 4.06
CA THR A 440 -10.94 -37.46 5.27
C THR A 440 -10.26 -36.10 5.25
N ASN A 441 -11.08 -35.06 5.25
CA ASN A 441 -10.65 -33.73 5.64
C ASN A 441 -10.40 -33.77 7.16
N SER A 442 -9.21 -33.37 7.61
CA SER A 442 -8.86 -33.36 9.04
C SER A 442 -9.43 -32.16 9.79
N GLY A 443 -10.22 -31.31 9.13
CA GLY A 443 -11.17 -30.44 9.83
C GLY A 443 -10.56 -29.26 10.58
N GLU A 444 -9.35 -28.83 10.25
CA GLU A 444 -9.08 -27.40 10.36
C GLU A 444 -9.65 -26.73 9.12
N ASP A 445 -10.87 -26.24 9.26
CA ASP A 445 -11.43 -25.23 8.38
C ASP A 445 -10.53 -24.00 8.54
N ARG A 446 -9.45 -23.90 7.77
CA ARG A 446 -8.52 -22.76 7.80
C ARG A 446 -9.09 -21.58 7.02
N ASN A 447 -10.38 -21.32 7.27
CA ASN A 447 -11.12 -20.10 7.01
C ASN A 447 -10.58 -18.98 7.92
N ALA A 448 -9.26 -18.83 7.94
CA ALA A 448 -8.54 -17.83 8.68
C ALA A 448 -8.23 -16.69 7.71
N ALA A 449 -8.53 -15.48 8.15
CA ALA A 449 -8.05 -14.30 7.47
C ALA A 449 -6.64 -13.96 7.98
N TYR A 450 -5.76 -13.61 7.05
CA TYR A 450 -4.42 -13.11 7.34
C TYR A 450 -4.29 -11.70 6.77
N SER A 451 -3.57 -10.81 7.45
CA SER A 451 -3.21 -9.52 6.85
C SER A 451 -2.32 -9.78 5.63
N SER A 452 -2.70 -9.35 4.42
CA SER A 452 -1.89 -9.63 3.22
C SER A 452 -0.50 -9.02 3.35
N TYR A 453 0.55 -9.77 2.95
CA TYR A 453 1.94 -9.34 3.11
C TYR A 453 2.25 -8.02 2.39
N PHE A 454 1.65 -7.81 1.21
CA PHE A 454 1.78 -6.59 0.42
C PHE A 454 1.02 -5.40 1.02
N SER A 455 0.06 -5.59 1.93
CA SER A 455 -0.74 -4.48 2.45
C SER A 455 0.15 -3.51 3.21
N SER A 456 0.17 -2.24 2.76
CA SER A 456 0.95 -1.17 3.38
C SER A 456 0.62 -1.02 4.87
N TRP A 457 1.65 -0.70 5.64
CA TRP A 457 1.58 -0.57 7.10
C TRP A 457 1.58 0.89 7.51
N GLY A 458 0.66 1.24 8.39
CA GLY A 458 0.71 2.49 9.12
C GLY A 458 1.81 2.54 10.19
N THR A 459 1.76 3.53 11.06
CA THR A 459 0.80 4.66 11.04
C THR A 459 1.09 5.64 9.89
N THR A 460 0.29 6.70 9.74
CA THR A 460 0.72 7.85 8.93
C THR A 460 1.97 8.49 9.53
N LEU A 461 2.64 9.36 8.76
CA LEU A 461 3.83 10.11 9.22
C LEU A 461 3.52 11.08 10.38
N ASP A 462 2.25 11.37 10.61
CA ASP A 462 1.75 12.18 11.72
C ASP A 462 1.11 11.36 12.87
N ALA A 463 1.51 10.09 13.02
CA ALA A 463 1.09 9.14 14.06
C ALA A 463 -0.39 8.71 14.04
N ARG A 464 -1.19 9.12 13.05
CA ARG A 464 -2.60 8.70 12.96
C ARG A 464 -2.70 7.25 12.51
N MET A 465 -3.56 6.51 13.19
CA MET A 465 -3.83 5.10 12.89
C MET A 465 -4.42 4.95 11.49
N LYS A 466 -3.74 4.14 10.68
CA LYS A 466 -4.19 3.64 9.38
C LYS A 466 -3.52 2.26 9.14
N PRO A 467 -4.12 1.32 8.38
CA PRO A 467 -5.48 1.38 7.86
C PRO A 467 -6.51 1.36 8.99
N ASP A 468 -7.76 1.73 8.69
CA ASP A 468 -8.83 1.70 9.69
C ASP A 468 -9.40 0.28 9.86
N ILE A 469 -9.47 -0.47 8.77
CA ILE A 469 -10.10 -1.79 8.65
C ILE A 469 -9.40 -2.58 7.54
N VAL A 470 -9.53 -3.91 7.53
CA VAL A 470 -9.16 -4.74 6.38
C VAL A 470 -10.37 -5.43 5.74
N GLY A 471 -10.29 -5.61 4.43
CA GLY A 471 -11.26 -6.37 3.63
C GLY A 471 -10.57 -7.45 2.78
N PRO A 472 -11.32 -8.41 2.22
CA PRO A 472 -10.76 -9.39 1.30
C PRO A 472 -10.12 -8.70 0.08
N GLY A 473 -8.82 -8.93 -0.13
CA GLY A 473 -8.06 -8.27 -1.21
C GLY A 473 -6.91 -9.09 -1.81
N ASP A 474 -6.70 -10.33 -1.39
CA ASP A 474 -5.71 -11.26 -1.97
C ASP A 474 -6.46 -12.40 -2.69
N GLY A 475 -6.08 -12.66 -3.94
CA GLY A 475 -6.70 -13.68 -4.78
C GLY A 475 -8.18 -13.43 -5.11
N ILE A 476 -8.55 -12.18 -5.41
CA ILE A 476 -9.95 -11.81 -5.66
C ILE A 476 -10.26 -11.95 -7.14
N MET A 477 -11.09 -12.93 -7.48
CA MET A 477 -11.72 -13.03 -8.81
C MET A 477 -12.76 -11.93 -8.98
N SER A 478 -12.69 -11.17 -10.07
CA SER A 478 -13.75 -10.23 -10.46
C SER A 478 -13.81 -10.00 -11.96
N THR A 479 -14.71 -9.10 -12.37
CA THR A 479 -14.86 -8.69 -13.77
C THR A 479 -13.58 -8.04 -14.28
N PHE A 480 -13.26 -8.24 -15.54
CA PHE A 480 -12.16 -7.59 -16.24
C PHE A 480 -12.67 -7.13 -17.60
N THR A 481 -11.85 -6.41 -18.36
CA THR A 481 -12.27 -5.95 -19.69
C THR A 481 -12.61 -7.13 -20.60
N MET A 482 -13.63 -6.97 -21.44
CA MET A 482 -14.09 -8.03 -22.34
C MET A 482 -13.01 -8.46 -23.33
N TYR A 483 -12.16 -7.54 -23.80
CA TYR A 483 -11.02 -7.88 -24.65
C TYR A 483 -9.90 -8.63 -23.88
N GLY A 484 -9.84 -8.46 -22.55
CA GLY A 484 -8.92 -9.16 -21.65
C GLY A 484 -9.45 -10.50 -21.13
N GLY A 485 -10.58 -11.00 -21.65
CA GLY A 485 -11.19 -12.27 -21.23
C GLY A 485 -12.43 -12.12 -20.34
N GLY A 486 -12.73 -10.91 -19.84
CA GLY A 486 -13.92 -10.62 -19.04
C GLY A 486 -13.79 -10.95 -17.55
N TRP A 487 -12.86 -11.81 -17.14
CA TRP A 487 -12.64 -12.15 -15.74
C TRP A 487 -11.15 -12.32 -15.46
N LEU A 488 -10.72 -11.83 -14.29
CA LEU A 488 -9.34 -11.93 -13.85
C LEU A 488 -9.30 -12.04 -12.33
N GLU A 489 -8.35 -12.81 -11.82
CA GLU A 489 -7.99 -12.78 -10.40
C GLU A 489 -6.89 -11.75 -10.16
N LEU A 490 -7.15 -10.80 -9.27
CA LEU A 490 -6.17 -9.79 -8.85
C LEU A 490 -6.02 -9.76 -7.33
N GLU A 491 -4.87 -9.27 -6.89
CA GLU A 491 -4.58 -8.97 -5.50
C GLU A 491 -4.19 -7.50 -5.31
N GLY A 492 -4.46 -6.98 -4.12
CA GLY A 492 -4.17 -5.61 -3.74
C GLY A 492 -5.17 -5.05 -2.74
N THR A 493 -4.74 -4.03 -2.00
CA THR A 493 -5.65 -3.16 -1.24
C THR A 493 -6.66 -2.46 -2.16
N SER A 494 -6.35 -2.37 -3.46
CA SER A 494 -7.27 -2.00 -4.54
C SER A 494 -8.49 -2.90 -4.69
N MET A 495 -8.44 -4.16 -4.25
CA MET A 495 -9.55 -5.12 -4.28
C MET A 495 -10.31 -5.11 -2.94
N ALA A 496 -9.61 -4.92 -1.82
CA ALA A 496 -10.24 -4.76 -0.51
C ALA A 496 -11.09 -3.47 -0.41
N THR A 497 -10.63 -2.37 -1.01
CA THR A 497 -11.30 -1.07 -1.02
C THR A 497 -12.74 -1.13 -1.58
N PRO A 498 -12.98 -1.62 -2.82
CA PRO A 498 -14.34 -1.77 -3.35
C PRO A 498 -15.17 -2.76 -2.56
N TYR A 499 -14.55 -3.76 -1.94
CA TYR A 499 -15.26 -4.68 -1.06
C TYR A 499 -15.89 -3.94 0.13
N ILE A 500 -15.11 -3.09 0.80
CA ILE A 500 -15.59 -2.24 1.90
C ILE A 500 -16.61 -1.20 1.41
N ALA A 501 -16.42 -0.62 0.22
CA ALA A 501 -17.40 0.27 -0.39
C ALA A 501 -18.75 -0.45 -0.61
N GLY A 502 -18.72 -1.72 -1.03
CA GLY A 502 -19.91 -2.57 -1.10
C GLY A 502 -20.57 -2.80 0.26
N VAL A 503 -19.79 -3.08 1.32
CA VAL A 503 -20.33 -3.23 2.69
C VAL A 503 -21.00 -1.94 3.17
N ALA A 504 -20.39 -0.78 2.87
CA ALA A 504 -20.99 0.51 3.15
C ALA A 504 -22.32 0.71 2.40
N ALA A 505 -22.44 0.21 1.17
CA ALA A 505 -23.69 0.26 0.42
C ALA A 505 -24.78 -0.61 1.04
N LEU A 506 -24.43 -1.82 1.52
CA LEU A 506 -25.36 -2.66 2.27
C LEU A 506 -25.84 -1.95 3.55
N PHE A 507 -24.93 -1.27 4.26
CA PHE A 507 -25.27 -0.45 5.41
C PHE A 507 -26.26 0.67 5.06
N TYR A 508 -25.97 1.47 4.04
CA TYR A 508 -26.87 2.56 3.65
C TYR A 508 -28.24 2.06 3.22
N GLN A 509 -28.35 0.94 2.51
CA GLN A 509 -29.66 0.33 2.23
C GLN A 509 -30.37 -0.08 3.54
N SER A 510 -29.66 -0.72 4.48
CA SER A 510 -30.24 -1.22 5.74
C SER A 510 -30.90 -0.13 6.60
N VAL A 511 -30.41 1.12 6.49
CA VAL A 511 -30.95 2.28 7.22
C VAL A 511 -31.94 3.11 6.38
N GLY A 512 -32.30 2.66 5.17
CA GLY A 512 -33.24 3.34 4.27
C GLY A 512 -32.62 4.43 3.40
N GLY A 513 -31.30 4.43 3.25
CA GLY A 513 -30.51 5.36 2.44
C GLY A 513 -29.70 6.35 3.29
N ARG A 514 -28.61 6.88 2.72
CA ARG A 514 -27.71 7.84 3.38
C ARG A 514 -28.44 9.04 4.00
N GLY A 515 -29.43 9.58 3.29
CA GLY A 515 -30.24 10.73 3.75
C GLY A 515 -31.21 10.44 4.91
N LYS A 516 -31.31 9.19 5.39
CA LYS A 516 -32.12 8.82 6.56
C LYS A 516 -31.34 8.83 7.88
N LEU A 517 -30.01 8.90 7.81
CA LEU A 517 -29.19 9.02 9.01
C LEU A 517 -29.38 10.41 9.61
N SER A 518 -29.87 10.46 10.85
CA SER A 518 -30.15 11.71 11.58
C SER A 518 -28.90 12.43 12.10
N ALA A 519 -27.72 11.85 11.87
CA ALA A 519 -26.44 12.41 12.30
C ALA A 519 -26.05 13.60 11.41
N ALA A 520 -25.32 14.55 12.00
CA ALA A 520 -24.77 15.70 11.26
C ALA A 520 -23.84 15.28 10.11
N ASN A 521 -23.21 14.09 10.20
CA ASN A 521 -22.37 13.53 9.16
C ASN A 521 -22.66 12.01 8.96
N PRO A 522 -23.41 11.62 7.90
CA PRO A 522 -23.67 10.22 7.54
C PRO A 522 -22.42 9.39 7.28
N ALA A 523 -21.37 9.98 6.67
CA ALA A 523 -20.13 9.29 6.36
C ALA A 523 -19.40 8.86 7.64
N ALA A 524 -19.36 9.74 8.66
CA ALA A 524 -18.78 9.41 9.97
C ALA A 524 -19.50 8.25 10.67
N VAL A 525 -20.83 8.13 10.48
CA VAL A 525 -21.60 6.98 11.02
C VAL A 525 -21.22 5.70 10.30
N ALA A 526 -21.17 5.70 8.96
CA ALA A 526 -20.78 4.53 8.18
C ALA A 526 -19.34 4.09 8.49
N HIS A 527 -18.39 5.04 8.51
CA HIS A 527 -17.00 4.81 8.92
C HIS A 527 -16.93 4.11 10.27
N ARG A 528 -17.57 4.70 11.30
CA ARG A 528 -17.61 4.14 12.65
C ARG A 528 -18.17 2.72 12.69
N ARG A 529 -19.30 2.48 12.03
CA ARG A 529 -19.96 1.16 12.02
C ARG A 529 -19.07 0.10 11.39
N ILE A 530 -18.38 0.44 10.30
CA ILE A 530 -17.47 -0.47 9.61
C ILE A 530 -16.24 -0.77 10.48
N VAL A 531 -15.57 0.24 11.02
CA VAL A 531 -14.40 0.05 11.89
C VAL A 531 -14.74 -0.82 13.11
N GLN A 532 -15.89 -0.59 13.74
CA GLN A 532 -16.34 -1.34 14.93
C GLN A 532 -16.70 -2.80 14.66
N SER A 533 -16.92 -3.16 13.40
CA SER A 533 -17.22 -4.52 13.01
C SER A 533 -15.99 -5.44 13.07
N GLY A 534 -14.79 -4.88 12.92
CA GLY A 534 -13.55 -5.61 12.66
C GLY A 534 -13.29 -6.80 13.57
N ALA A 535 -13.02 -7.96 12.97
CA ALA A 535 -12.57 -9.18 13.63
C ALA A 535 -11.06 -9.33 13.48
N VAL A 536 -10.34 -9.65 14.56
CA VAL A 536 -8.88 -9.76 14.52
C VAL A 536 -8.46 -10.84 13.52
N VAL A 537 -7.56 -10.49 12.60
CA VAL A 537 -6.94 -11.42 11.65
C VAL A 537 -5.58 -11.88 12.17
N ARG A 538 -5.04 -12.95 11.59
CA ARG A 538 -3.68 -13.39 11.84
C ARG A 538 -2.68 -12.53 11.05
N HIS A 539 -1.42 -12.52 11.49
CA HIS A 539 -0.35 -11.90 10.73
C HIS A 539 0.13 -12.85 9.60
N ALA A 540 0.49 -12.34 8.42
CA ALA A 540 0.97 -13.16 7.29
C ALA A 540 2.43 -13.60 7.40
N ASN A 541 2.86 -13.95 8.62
CA ASN A 541 4.08 -14.71 8.85
C ASN A 541 3.76 -16.21 9.11
N TRP A 542 2.51 -16.63 8.91
CA TRP A 542 2.03 -18.01 9.11
C TRP A 542 2.33 -18.58 10.49
N THR A 543 2.53 -17.71 11.48
CA THR A 543 2.46 -18.07 12.89
C THR A 543 1.03 -17.87 13.38
N ASP A 544 0.71 -18.41 14.55
CA ASP A 544 -0.56 -18.09 15.24
C ASP A 544 -0.61 -16.65 15.81
N ALA A 545 0.39 -15.80 15.50
CA ALA A 545 0.38 -14.41 15.95
C ALA A 545 -0.77 -13.62 15.32
N GLU A 546 -1.41 -12.80 16.14
CA GLU A 546 -2.41 -11.83 15.67
C GLU A 546 -1.77 -10.77 14.77
N GLY A 547 -2.56 -10.22 13.85
CA GLY A 547 -2.16 -9.07 13.05
C GLY A 547 -1.84 -7.86 13.93
N THR A 548 -0.99 -6.98 13.45
CA THR A 548 -0.64 -5.74 14.17
C THR A 548 -1.68 -4.67 13.86
N ILE A 549 -1.96 -3.77 14.81
CA ILE A 549 -2.84 -2.62 14.53
C ILE A 549 -2.37 -1.76 13.34
N GLY A 550 -1.05 -1.69 13.11
CA GLY A 550 -0.46 -0.97 11.99
C GLY A 550 -0.73 -1.60 10.63
N GLN A 551 -1.07 -2.90 10.57
CA GLN A 551 -1.36 -3.61 9.32
C GLN A 551 -2.85 -3.95 9.17
N GLN A 552 -3.52 -4.36 10.25
CA GLN A 552 -4.92 -4.81 10.19
C GLN A 552 -5.96 -3.75 10.57
N GLY A 553 -5.54 -2.63 11.16
CA GLY A 553 -6.48 -1.66 11.71
C GLY A 553 -7.36 -2.30 12.80
N ALA A 554 -8.68 -2.19 12.65
CA ALA A 554 -9.64 -2.86 13.52
C ALA A 554 -9.87 -4.36 13.23
N GLY A 555 -9.31 -4.88 12.13
CA GLY A 555 -9.45 -6.26 11.67
C GLY A 555 -10.34 -6.42 10.43
N LEU A 556 -10.69 -7.67 10.10
CA LEU A 556 -11.55 -8.02 8.96
C LEU A 556 -12.98 -7.55 9.18
N VAL A 557 -13.54 -6.86 8.19
CA VAL A 557 -14.93 -6.42 8.21
C VAL A 557 -15.93 -7.56 8.43
N ASP A 558 -16.98 -7.29 9.21
CA ASP A 558 -18.16 -8.16 9.35
C ASP A 558 -19.40 -7.39 8.92
N ALA A 559 -19.86 -7.65 7.69
CA ALA A 559 -20.97 -6.93 7.07
C ALA A 559 -22.30 -7.10 7.83
N LEU A 560 -22.53 -8.26 8.43
CA LEU A 560 -23.74 -8.48 9.22
C LEU A 560 -23.73 -7.62 10.47
N LYS A 561 -22.59 -7.59 11.17
CA LYS A 561 -22.40 -6.76 12.36
C LYS A 561 -22.50 -5.26 12.06
N VAL A 562 -22.01 -4.81 10.89
CA VAL A 562 -22.18 -3.42 10.44
C VAL A 562 -23.65 -3.00 10.40
N ILE A 563 -24.55 -3.88 9.95
CA ILE A 563 -25.99 -3.55 9.80
C ILE A 563 -26.85 -3.91 11.01
N SER A 564 -26.43 -4.87 11.83
CA SER A 564 -27.25 -5.41 12.92
C SER A 564 -26.97 -4.75 14.27
N ALA A 565 -25.72 -4.35 14.53
CA ALA A 565 -25.31 -3.87 15.84
C ALA A 565 -26.15 -2.67 16.30
N ARG A 566 -26.66 -2.71 17.53
CA ARG A 566 -27.41 -1.62 18.16
C ARG A 566 -26.53 -0.77 19.09
N THR A 567 -25.28 -1.16 19.27
CA THR A 567 -24.27 -0.44 20.06
C THR A 567 -23.27 0.26 19.14
N SER A 568 -22.84 1.47 19.50
CA SER A 568 -21.67 2.10 18.86
C SER A 568 -20.80 2.89 19.84
N ILE A 569 -19.50 2.99 19.55
CA ILE A 569 -18.50 3.72 20.36
C ILE A 569 -18.02 4.99 19.64
N VAL A 570 -17.92 6.13 20.33
CA VAL A 570 -17.44 7.39 19.74
C VAL A 570 -16.30 7.97 20.60
N PRO A 571 -15.10 8.21 20.05
CA PRO A 571 -14.65 7.88 18.70
C PRO A 571 -14.36 6.36 18.53
N PRO A 572 -14.39 5.82 17.29
CA PRO A 572 -14.02 4.44 17.00
C PRO A 572 -12.50 4.18 17.01
N ILE A 573 -11.70 5.23 16.88
CA ILE A 573 -10.23 5.19 16.84
C ILE A 573 -9.69 6.21 17.85
N ILE A 574 -8.69 5.79 18.63
CA ILE A 574 -8.01 6.61 19.64
C ILE A 574 -6.52 6.70 19.27
N ASN A 575 -6.06 7.90 18.90
CA ASN A 575 -4.64 8.13 18.63
C ASN A 575 -3.96 8.64 19.90
N LEU A 576 -2.98 7.88 20.41
CA LEU A 576 -2.19 8.26 21.58
C LEU A 576 -0.99 9.15 21.23
N ASN A 577 -0.70 9.30 19.93
CA ASN A 577 0.48 9.96 19.35
C ASN A 577 1.81 9.26 19.71
N ASP A 578 2.91 9.94 19.42
CA ASP A 578 4.26 9.54 19.82
C ASP A 578 4.59 10.00 21.25
N THR A 579 5.68 9.50 21.83
CA THR A 579 6.08 9.83 23.22
C THR A 579 6.24 11.33 23.45
N ALA A 580 6.65 12.10 22.44
CA ALA A 580 6.82 13.55 22.55
C ALA A 580 5.46 14.29 22.67
N ASN A 581 4.39 13.74 22.10
CA ASN A 581 3.06 14.34 22.06
C ASN A 581 1.99 13.44 22.70
N PHE A 582 2.40 12.57 23.63
CA PHE A 582 1.57 11.50 24.18
C PHE A 582 0.34 12.07 24.89
N VAL A 583 -0.84 11.55 24.52
CA VAL A 583 -2.11 11.90 25.16
C VAL A 583 -2.60 10.71 25.98
N ALA A 584 -2.47 10.82 27.31
CA ALA A 584 -2.74 9.72 28.22
C ALA A 584 -4.23 9.48 28.49
N SER A 585 -5.04 10.54 28.64
CA SER A 585 -6.47 10.41 28.96
C SER A 585 -7.33 10.68 27.73
N HIS A 586 -8.25 9.77 27.49
CA HIS A 586 -9.24 9.83 26.41
C HIS A 586 -10.61 9.50 26.96
N THR A 587 -11.63 9.80 26.16
CA THR A 587 -13.02 9.54 26.53
C THR A 587 -13.73 8.87 25.37
N ILE A 588 -14.46 7.80 25.66
CA ILE A 588 -15.38 7.18 24.71
C ILE A 588 -16.82 7.36 25.17
N ALA A 589 -17.73 7.62 24.23
CA ALA A 589 -19.16 7.50 24.43
C ALA A 589 -19.64 6.16 23.87
N ILE A 590 -20.36 5.40 24.69
CA ILE A 590 -21.09 4.20 24.27
C ILE A 590 -22.54 4.62 24.03
N GLU A 591 -23.03 4.41 22.83
CA GLU A 591 -24.38 4.75 22.39
C GLU A 591 -25.21 3.47 22.26
N ASN A 592 -26.33 3.41 22.98
CA ASN A 592 -27.33 2.35 22.88
C ASN A 592 -28.45 2.81 21.95
N THR A 593 -28.53 2.24 20.75
CA THR A 593 -29.61 2.51 19.78
C THR A 593 -30.74 1.50 19.85
N ASP A 594 -30.75 0.60 20.83
CA ASP A 594 -31.83 -0.34 21.09
C ASP A 594 -33.04 0.35 21.74
N ASP A 595 -34.19 -0.33 21.74
CA ASP A 595 -35.44 0.11 22.38
C ASP A 595 -35.51 -0.33 23.86
N ILE A 596 -34.47 -1.01 24.35
CA ILE A 596 -34.34 -1.48 25.73
C ILE A 596 -33.05 -0.94 26.38
N GLU A 597 -33.03 -0.96 27.71
CA GLU A 597 -31.79 -0.76 28.48
C GLU A 597 -30.81 -1.91 28.22
N VAL A 598 -29.51 -1.60 28.16
CA VAL A 598 -28.44 -2.57 27.91
C VAL A 598 -27.34 -2.38 28.94
N ILE A 599 -26.82 -3.49 29.47
CA ILE A 599 -25.68 -3.52 30.38
C ILE A 599 -24.42 -3.87 29.58
N TYR A 600 -23.46 -2.96 29.59
CA TYR A 600 -22.19 -3.09 28.86
C TYR A 600 -21.05 -3.45 29.79
N ASN A 601 -20.30 -4.50 29.44
CA ASN A 601 -19.02 -4.85 30.05
C ASN A 601 -17.89 -4.37 29.15
N LEU A 602 -16.92 -3.67 29.74
CA LEU A 602 -15.76 -3.13 29.04
C LEU A 602 -14.52 -3.91 29.43
N THR A 603 -13.75 -4.35 28.44
CA THR A 603 -12.47 -5.02 28.61
C THR A 603 -11.41 -4.41 27.69
N HIS A 604 -10.15 -4.64 28.03
CA HIS A 604 -9.00 -4.24 27.22
C HIS A 604 -8.41 -5.49 26.56
N LEU A 605 -8.22 -5.42 25.24
CA LEU A 605 -7.52 -6.43 24.46
C LEU A 605 -6.25 -5.80 23.89
N HIS A 606 -5.14 -6.53 23.98
CA HIS A 606 -3.87 -6.09 23.40
C HIS A 606 -3.79 -6.51 21.93
N ALA A 607 -2.99 -5.79 21.16
CA ALA A 607 -2.47 -6.26 19.88
C ALA A 607 -0.94 -6.36 19.97
N PRO A 608 -0.28 -7.17 19.12
CA PRO A 608 1.18 -7.25 19.10
C PRO A 608 1.83 -5.89 18.88
N THR A 609 2.89 -5.63 19.65
CA THR A 609 3.77 -4.47 19.50
C THR A 609 4.75 -4.70 18.36
N VAL A 610 4.96 -3.68 17.53
CA VAL A 610 5.87 -3.70 16.37
C VAL A 610 7.13 -2.93 16.71
N LEU A 611 8.29 -3.60 16.76
CA LEU A 611 9.58 -2.93 16.86
C LEU A 611 9.97 -2.44 15.46
N SER A 612 9.67 -1.18 15.14
CA SER A 612 9.84 -0.67 13.77
C SER A 612 11.31 -0.56 13.34
N ARG A 613 12.24 -0.50 14.29
CA ARG A 613 13.70 -0.48 14.08
C ARG A 613 14.30 -1.61 14.91
N GLY A 614 14.45 -2.83 14.43
CA GLY A 614 14.68 -4.04 15.25
C GLY A 614 15.81 -3.94 16.27
N GLN A 615 17.02 -3.55 15.85
CA GLN A 615 18.18 -3.36 16.77
C GLN A 615 18.38 -1.90 17.22
N GLY A 616 17.40 -1.02 16.93
CA GLY A 616 17.54 0.43 17.10
C GLY A 616 18.35 1.08 15.96
N ASP A 617 18.39 0.40 14.81
CA ASP A 617 19.02 0.91 13.60
C ASP A 617 18.34 2.20 13.10
N ALA A 618 19.02 2.92 12.21
CA ALA A 618 18.51 4.17 11.68
C ALA A 618 17.36 3.98 10.67
N TYR A 619 17.28 2.80 10.04
CA TYR A 619 16.24 2.44 9.06
C TYR A 619 15.05 1.74 9.73
N ILE A 620 13.91 1.78 9.04
CA ILE A 620 12.73 1.01 9.40
C ILE A 620 12.85 -0.39 8.79
N ASP A 621 12.59 -1.42 9.59
CA ASP A 621 12.67 -2.80 9.14
C ASP A 621 11.50 -3.14 8.20
N SER A 622 11.82 -3.78 7.09
CA SER A 622 10.83 -4.36 6.17
C SER A 622 10.02 -5.49 6.81
N VAL A 623 10.66 -6.26 7.69
CA VAL A 623 10.06 -7.35 8.47
C VAL A 623 10.32 -7.10 9.94
N PRO A 624 9.53 -6.23 10.61
CA PRO A 624 9.78 -5.84 11.98
C PRO A 624 9.49 -6.98 12.96
N ASP A 625 10.19 -6.98 14.10
CA ASP A 625 9.95 -7.94 15.19
C ASP A 625 8.61 -7.64 15.89
N LEU A 626 7.82 -8.69 16.12
CA LEU A 626 6.49 -8.62 16.71
C LEU A 626 6.50 -9.20 18.12
N ARG A 627 6.06 -8.40 19.09
CA ARG A 627 6.22 -8.70 20.51
C ARG A 627 4.89 -8.70 21.24
N THR A 628 4.71 -9.71 22.08
CA THR A 628 3.50 -9.90 22.92
C THR A 628 3.85 -10.01 24.41
N ASP A 629 5.10 -9.74 24.78
CA ASP A 629 5.54 -9.72 26.17
C ASP A 629 4.82 -8.62 26.97
N ASN A 630 4.36 -8.95 28.17
CA ASN A 630 3.50 -8.07 28.97
C ASN A 630 4.10 -6.68 29.25
N ASP A 631 5.42 -6.56 29.40
CA ASP A 631 6.12 -5.29 29.64
C ASP A 631 6.29 -4.43 28.39
N LEU A 632 6.02 -5.00 27.21
CA LEU A 632 6.03 -4.36 25.89
C LEU A 632 4.64 -3.98 25.39
N LEU A 633 3.59 -4.25 26.17
CA LEU A 633 2.20 -3.91 25.87
C LEU A 633 1.74 -2.69 26.69
N ALA A 634 0.80 -1.91 26.13
CA ALA A 634 0.26 -0.74 26.85
C ALA A 634 -0.62 -1.17 28.02
N THR A 635 -0.57 -0.41 29.11
CA THR A 635 -1.47 -0.60 30.25
C THR A 635 -2.65 0.37 30.14
N VAL A 636 -3.87 -0.15 30.30
CA VAL A 636 -5.10 0.63 30.21
C VAL A 636 -5.86 0.59 31.53
N LYS A 637 -6.29 1.75 32.01
CA LYS A 637 -7.20 1.90 33.14
C LYS A 637 -8.52 2.47 32.65
N LEU A 638 -9.61 1.74 32.93
CA LEU A 638 -10.98 2.20 32.69
C LEU A 638 -11.51 2.87 33.96
N SER A 639 -12.18 4.01 33.82
CA SER A 639 -12.92 4.64 34.92
C SER A 639 -14.09 3.77 35.41
N GLU A 640 -14.73 3.07 34.47
CA GLU A 640 -15.80 2.11 34.72
C GLU A 640 -15.59 0.88 33.83
N SER A 641 -15.73 -0.33 34.39
CA SER A 641 -15.68 -1.58 33.62
C SER A 641 -17.07 -2.14 33.29
N VAL A 642 -18.13 -1.57 33.89
CA VAL A 642 -19.52 -1.93 33.64
C VAL A 642 -20.35 -0.66 33.62
N VAL A 643 -21.17 -0.48 32.58
CA VAL A 643 -22.05 0.69 32.42
C VAL A 643 -23.45 0.22 32.02
N THR A 644 -24.49 0.78 32.62
CA THR A 644 -25.88 0.52 32.24
C THR A 644 -26.42 1.73 31.49
N ILE A 645 -26.92 1.53 30.27
CA ILE A 645 -27.35 2.63 29.39
C ILE A 645 -28.82 2.41 29.01
N PRO A 646 -29.72 3.38 29.31
CA PRO A 646 -31.13 3.25 28.97
C PRO A 646 -31.34 3.19 27.45
N ALA A 647 -32.52 2.73 27.04
CA ALA A 647 -32.94 2.72 25.64
C ALA A 647 -32.70 4.09 24.99
N LYS A 648 -32.09 4.10 23.78
CA LYS A 648 -31.72 5.32 23.04
C LYS A 648 -30.79 6.28 23.79
N GLY A 649 -30.14 5.82 24.85
CA GLY A 649 -29.24 6.60 25.69
C GLY A 649 -27.78 6.49 25.26
N SER A 650 -26.93 7.26 25.94
CA SER A 650 -25.48 7.13 25.86
C SER A 650 -24.86 7.32 27.24
N ALA A 651 -23.66 6.77 27.42
CA ALA A 651 -22.84 6.98 28.60
C ALA A 651 -21.38 7.14 28.19
N THR A 652 -20.61 7.80 29.05
CA THR A 652 -19.25 8.22 28.76
C THR A 652 -18.28 7.56 29.74
N VAL A 653 -17.21 6.96 29.22
CA VAL A 653 -16.17 6.31 30.01
C VAL A 653 -14.83 6.96 29.71
N GLU A 654 -14.14 7.43 30.76
CA GLU A 654 -12.76 7.87 30.68
C GLU A 654 -11.82 6.65 30.65
N ILE A 655 -10.84 6.70 29.75
CA ILE A 655 -9.80 5.70 29.55
C ILE A 655 -8.46 6.38 29.75
N THR A 656 -7.62 5.83 30.64
CA THR A 656 -6.25 6.31 30.86
C THR A 656 -5.26 5.26 30.36
N PHE A 657 -4.38 5.67 29.45
CA PHE A 657 -3.30 4.87 28.89
C PHE A 657 -1.98 5.17 29.58
N THR A 658 -1.16 4.13 29.77
CA THR A 658 0.24 4.24 30.17
C THR A 658 1.11 3.60 29.11
N GLU A 659 2.13 4.32 28.64
CA GLU A 659 3.10 3.79 27.68
C GLU A 659 3.81 2.53 28.23
N PRO A 660 4.17 1.56 27.38
CA PRO A 660 4.87 0.35 27.81
C PRO A 660 6.26 0.70 28.36
N ALA A 661 6.53 0.34 29.62
CA ALA A 661 7.77 0.70 30.30
C ALA A 661 9.00 -0.05 29.77
N GLY A 662 8.82 -1.26 29.23
CA GLY A 662 9.89 -2.08 28.65
C GLY A 662 10.34 -1.65 27.25
N LEU A 663 9.60 -0.74 26.60
CA LEU A 663 9.95 -0.28 25.24
C LEU A 663 10.91 0.91 25.27
N ASP A 664 12.08 0.71 24.67
CA ASP A 664 13.05 1.75 24.37
C ASP A 664 12.58 2.62 23.18
N ALA A 665 12.70 3.93 23.31
CA ALA A 665 12.33 4.91 22.29
C ALA A 665 13.14 4.76 20.98
N LYS A 666 14.33 4.16 21.02
CA LYS A 666 15.18 3.95 19.83
C LYS A 666 14.51 3.04 18.79
N TYR A 667 13.62 2.14 19.21
CA TYR A 667 12.94 1.18 18.35
C TYR A 667 11.80 1.79 17.54
N LEU A 668 11.38 3.01 17.87
CA LEU A 668 10.21 3.68 17.30
C LEU A 668 8.98 2.75 17.26
N ALA A 669 8.75 2.05 18.38
CA ALA A 669 7.85 0.92 18.40
C ALA A 669 6.38 1.35 18.32
N GLN A 670 5.58 0.65 17.53
CA GLN A 670 4.12 0.86 17.47
C GLN A 670 3.44 -0.12 18.42
N TYR A 671 2.66 0.39 19.36
CA TYR A 671 1.88 -0.43 20.30
C TYR A 671 0.41 -0.06 20.21
N GLY A 672 -0.48 -0.99 20.54
CA GLY A 672 -1.90 -0.76 20.38
C GLY A 672 -2.78 -1.86 20.94
N GLY A 673 -4.06 -1.76 20.62
CA GLY A 673 -5.06 -2.73 21.05
C GLY A 673 -6.48 -2.19 20.90
N TYR A 674 -7.39 -2.77 21.67
CA TYR A 674 -8.81 -2.51 21.57
C TYR A 674 -9.45 -2.30 22.94
N ILE A 675 -10.35 -1.32 23.03
CA ILE A 675 -11.34 -1.24 24.10
C ILE A 675 -12.58 -1.98 23.61
N HIS A 676 -12.83 -3.16 24.17
CA HIS A 676 -13.89 -4.07 23.77
C HIS A 676 -15.11 -3.87 24.67
N VAL A 677 -16.28 -3.62 24.06
CA VAL A 677 -17.54 -3.34 24.73
C VAL A 677 -18.55 -4.41 24.34
N ILE A 678 -18.98 -5.19 25.32
CA ILE A 678 -19.93 -6.31 25.15
C ILE A 678 -21.22 -5.98 25.89
N GLY A 679 -22.32 -5.87 25.15
CA GLY A 679 -23.67 -5.69 25.71
C GLY A 679 -24.34 -7.03 26.01
N ASP A 680 -25.20 -7.05 27.02
CA ASP A 680 -26.09 -8.20 27.30
C ASP A 680 -27.20 -8.39 26.25
N ASN A 681 -27.33 -7.45 25.31
CA ASN A 681 -28.11 -7.60 24.07
C ASN A 681 -27.40 -8.44 22.98
N GLY A 682 -26.16 -8.90 23.25
CA GLY A 682 -25.35 -9.71 22.33
C GLY A 682 -24.45 -8.90 21.39
N ASP A 683 -24.51 -7.56 21.41
CA ASP A 683 -23.57 -6.73 20.67
C ASP A 683 -22.17 -6.82 21.27
N ALA A 684 -21.16 -6.84 20.41
CA ALA A 684 -19.75 -6.78 20.81
C ALA A 684 -18.99 -5.85 19.87
N VAL A 685 -18.66 -4.64 20.28
CA VAL A 685 -17.99 -3.63 19.43
C VAL A 685 -16.67 -3.17 20.04
N LYS A 686 -15.76 -2.67 19.21
CA LYS A 686 -14.40 -2.28 19.65
C LYS A 686 -14.05 -0.86 19.23
N ALA A 687 -13.38 -0.12 20.11
CA ALA A 687 -12.62 1.06 19.72
C ALA A 687 -11.13 0.69 19.66
N THR A 688 -10.47 1.02 18.57
CA THR A 688 -9.05 0.66 18.36
C THR A 688 -8.16 1.81 18.78
N TYR A 689 -7.02 1.53 19.39
CA TYR A 689 -6.05 2.57 19.75
C TYR A 689 -4.64 2.22 19.27
N ASN A 690 -3.86 3.26 18.99
CA ASN A 690 -2.44 3.15 18.65
C ASN A 690 -1.60 4.19 19.42
N GLY A 691 -0.34 3.86 19.66
CA GLY A 691 0.66 4.80 20.13
C GLY A 691 2.03 4.42 19.62
N ILE A 692 2.95 5.39 19.63
CA ILE A 692 4.33 5.19 19.17
C ILE A 692 5.27 5.50 20.33
N ARG A 693 6.08 4.51 20.71
CA ARG A 693 7.16 4.72 21.67
C ARG A 693 8.38 5.27 20.93
N GLY A 694 8.64 6.56 21.08
CA GLY A 694 9.70 7.29 20.37
C GLY A 694 9.26 8.71 20.01
N SER A 695 10.12 9.43 19.29
CA SER A 695 9.80 10.77 18.77
C SER A 695 9.89 10.75 17.25
N LEU A 696 8.75 10.99 16.59
CA LEU A 696 8.69 11.12 15.14
C LEU A 696 9.41 12.38 14.66
N LYS A 697 9.39 13.46 15.46
CA LYS A 697 10.17 14.68 15.16
C LYS A 697 11.67 14.43 15.18
N ALA A 698 12.15 13.53 16.04
CA ALA A 698 13.57 13.18 16.13
C ALA A 698 14.01 12.15 15.08
N ALA A 699 13.09 11.62 14.26
CA ALA A 699 13.44 10.68 13.19
C ALA A 699 14.30 11.38 12.13
N GLN A 700 15.48 10.83 11.87
CA GLN A 700 16.42 11.38 10.90
C GLN A 700 16.02 10.99 9.48
N SER A 701 16.11 11.95 8.55
CA SER A 701 15.78 11.73 7.14
C SER A 701 16.94 11.07 6.40
N TRP A 702 18.16 11.16 6.93
CA TRP A 702 19.35 10.47 6.43
C TRP A 702 20.36 10.22 7.55
N GLU A 703 21.25 9.25 7.34
CA GLU A 703 22.23 8.86 8.36
C GLU A 703 23.39 9.87 8.45
N LEU A 704 23.60 10.48 9.60
CA LEU A 704 24.69 11.45 9.79
C LEU A 704 26.00 10.81 10.28
N GLN A 705 25.93 9.69 11.00
CA GLN A 705 27.09 9.07 11.69
C GLN A 705 28.15 8.55 10.72
N HIS A 706 27.74 8.02 9.57
CA HIS A 706 28.64 7.47 8.55
C HIS A 706 29.02 8.48 7.47
N GLY A 707 28.72 9.75 7.70
CA GLY A 707 29.02 10.78 6.72
C GLY A 707 28.21 10.60 5.44
N VAL A 708 26.89 10.45 5.56
CA VAL A 708 25.90 10.64 4.47
C VAL A 708 25.11 11.97 4.69
N PRO A 709 24.67 12.72 3.65
CA PRO A 709 24.99 12.56 2.23
C PRO A 709 26.50 12.74 1.96
N ALA A 710 27.08 11.81 1.23
CA ALA A 710 28.49 11.85 0.83
C ALA A 710 28.65 12.50 -0.54
N PHE A 711 29.75 13.25 -0.70
CA PHE A 711 30.13 13.93 -1.94
C PHE A 711 31.43 13.31 -2.44
N TYR A 712 31.54 13.04 -3.74
CA TYR A 712 32.75 12.42 -4.30
C TYR A 712 33.03 12.85 -5.75
N ASN A 713 34.31 12.81 -6.13
CA ASN A 713 34.75 12.93 -7.51
C ASN A 713 34.54 11.58 -8.24
N ALA A 714 33.97 11.62 -9.44
CA ALA A 714 33.70 10.43 -10.23
C ALA A 714 34.96 9.60 -10.54
N ASN A 715 36.12 10.26 -10.68
CA ASN A 715 37.36 9.67 -11.16
C ASN A 715 38.11 8.87 -10.09
N ASP A 716 38.32 9.47 -8.91
CA ASP A 716 39.11 8.86 -7.83
C ASP A 716 38.28 8.50 -6.58
N LYS A 717 36.97 8.77 -6.61
CA LYS A 717 36.02 8.53 -5.52
C LYS A 717 36.38 9.26 -4.21
N THR A 718 37.18 10.34 -4.29
CA THR A 718 37.52 11.17 -3.15
C THR A 718 36.91 12.56 -3.25
N PHE A 719 36.80 13.27 -2.11
CA PHE A 719 36.40 14.67 -2.08
C PHE A 719 37.11 15.38 -0.92
N ARG A 720 38.12 16.18 -1.27
CA ARG A 720 39.01 16.86 -0.30
C ARG A 720 38.77 18.36 -0.37
N GLU A 721 39.19 19.09 0.66
CA GLU A 721 39.14 20.55 0.61
C GLU A 721 39.96 21.07 -0.58
N GLY A 722 39.34 21.93 -1.39
CA GLY A 722 39.94 22.51 -2.61
C GLY A 722 39.95 21.57 -3.81
N THR A 723 39.20 20.46 -3.82
CA THR A 723 39.08 19.62 -5.03
C THR A 723 38.58 20.45 -6.21
N VAL A 724 39.26 20.33 -7.35
CA VAL A 724 38.91 21.06 -8.59
C VAL A 724 38.07 20.16 -9.49
N PHE A 725 36.91 20.66 -9.91
CA PHE A 725 36.04 20.04 -10.90
C PHE A 725 36.15 20.83 -12.21
N PRO A 726 36.51 20.19 -13.34
CA PRO A 726 36.51 20.88 -14.63
C PRO A 726 35.08 21.29 -14.99
N PHE A 727 34.87 22.50 -15.49
CA PHE A 727 33.55 22.91 -16.00
C PHE A 727 33.10 21.96 -17.11
N PRO A 728 31.82 21.53 -17.18
CA PRO A 728 30.67 21.85 -16.33
C PRO A 728 30.38 20.81 -15.22
N THR A 729 31.41 20.16 -14.67
CA THR A 729 31.20 19.06 -13.72
C THR A 729 31.05 19.53 -12.28
N LEU A 730 30.21 18.84 -11.52
CA LEU A 730 30.02 19.02 -10.08
C LEU A 730 30.27 17.70 -9.31
N PRO A 731 30.35 17.73 -7.97
CA PRO A 731 30.45 16.52 -7.17
C PRO A 731 29.27 15.57 -7.39
N LYS A 732 29.55 14.25 -7.34
CA LYS A 732 28.50 13.23 -7.29
C LYS A 732 28.00 13.06 -5.85
N LEU A 733 26.74 12.64 -5.74
CA LEU A 733 26.03 12.41 -4.48
C LEU A 733 25.87 10.93 -4.21
N HIS A 734 25.99 10.60 -2.93
CA HIS A 734 25.62 9.30 -2.38
C HIS A 734 24.81 9.53 -1.11
N PHE A 735 23.53 9.19 -1.13
CA PHE A 735 22.65 9.37 0.04
C PHE A 735 21.50 8.36 0.07
N ASN A 736 20.84 8.29 1.22
CA ASN A 736 19.61 7.54 1.43
C ASN A 736 18.55 8.46 2.05
N VAL A 737 17.28 8.05 1.98
CA VAL A 737 16.18 8.74 2.67
C VAL A 737 15.60 7.77 3.69
N LEU A 738 16.13 7.80 4.91
CA LEU A 738 15.74 6.90 6.01
C LEU A 738 14.33 7.18 6.53
N TRP A 739 13.93 8.45 6.51
CA TRP A 739 12.62 8.90 6.92
C TRP A 739 12.10 9.94 5.94
N SER A 740 10.83 9.84 5.59
CA SER A 740 10.18 10.73 4.63
C SER A 740 10.39 12.20 5.01
N THR A 741 10.70 13.04 4.02
CA THR A 741 10.96 14.47 4.22
C THR A 741 10.10 15.34 3.30
N ARG A 742 9.61 16.46 3.82
CA ARG A 742 8.77 17.39 3.05
C ARG A 742 9.58 18.15 2.00
N GLU A 743 10.86 18.40 2.27
CA GLU A 743 11.75 19.07 1.34
C GLU A 743 13.17 18.54 1.51
N LEU A 744 13.74 18.11 0.38
CA LEU A 744 15.11 17.66 0.23
C LEU A 744 15.79 18.55 -0.83
N SER A 745 16.93 19.16 -0.51
CA SER A 745 17.67 19.96 -1.48
C SER A 745 19.18 19.80 -1.35
N PHE A 746 19.85 19.94 -2.50
CA PHE A 746 21.30 20.11 -2.62
C PHE A 746 21.55 21.42 -3.33
N ASP A 747 22.11 22.38 -2.61
CA ASP A 747 22.28 23.75 -3.07
C ASP A 747 23.76 24.10 -3.22
N VAL A 748 24.09 24.86 -4.25
CA VAL A 748 25.39 25.52 -4.38
C VAL A 748 25.38 26.78 -3.52
N VAL A 749 26.33 26.88 -2.61
CA VAL A 749 26.56 28.08 -1.77
C VAL A 749 28.01 28.54 -1.94
N ARG A 750 28.29 29.82 -1.68
CA ARG A 750 29.66 30.35 -1.75
C ARG A 750 30.54 29.68 -0.70
N ALA A 751 31.85 29.62 -0.96
CA ALA A 751 32.82 28.96 -0.07
C ALA A 751 32.79 29.46 1.40
N ASN A 752 32.37 30.70 1.62
CA ASN A 752 32.26 31.36 2.94
C ASN A 752 30.87 31.26 3.60
N TRP A 753 29.93 30.49 3.05
CA TRP A 753 28.61 30.31 3.64
C TRP A 753 28.70 29.72 5.05
N THR A 754 27.89 30.25 5.96
CA THR A 754 27.76 29.77 7.34
C THR A 754 26.29 29.60 7.74
N ARG A 755 26.02 28.90 8.84
CA ARG A 755 24.65 28.79 9.39
C ARG A 755 23.98 30.15 9.67
N ALA A 756 24.75 31.22 9.91
CA ALA A 756 24.21 32.56 10.12
C ALA A 756 23.64 33.19 8.83
N ASP A 757 24.01 32.66 7.67
CA ASP A 757 23.49 33.08 6.37
C ASP A 757 22.15 32.40 6.03
N TRP A 758 21.64 31.51 6.90
CA TRP A 758 20.40 30.79 6.66
C TRP A 758 19.20 31.74 6.54
N LYS A 759 18.45 31.57 5.44
CA LYS A 759 17.16 32.21 5.21
C LYS A 759 16.30 31.29 4.35
N TYR A 760 15.03 31.16 4.72
CA TYR A 760 14.05 30.39 3.96
C TYR A 760 12.87 31.30 3.53
N PRO A 761 12.32 31.13 2.31
CA PRO A 761 12.91 30.36 1.22
C PRO A 761 14.26 30.97 0.79
N PRO A 762 15.22 30.16 0.28
CA PRO A 762 16.48 30.70 -0.22
C PRO A 762 16.24 31.59 -1.44
N THR A 763 17.05 32.65 -1.58
CA THR A 763 16.96 33.59 -2.70
C THR A 763 18.27 33.58 -3.50
N PRO A 764 18.25 33.34 -4.82
CA PRO A 764 19.44 33.39 -5.66
C PRO A 764 20.31 34.64 -5.42
N GLY A 765 21.59 34.43 -5.12
CA GLY A 765 22.59 35.49 -4.93
C GLY A 765 22.58 36.19 -3.56
N ALA A 766 21.56 35.96 -2.73
CA ALA A 766 21.45 36.53 -1.38
C ALA A 766 22.05 35.59 -0.32
N ASN A 767 22.56 36.14 0.78
CA ASN A 767 23.10 35.39 1.93
C ASN A 767 24.03 34.23 1.52
N ASN A 768 24.94 34.49 0.59
CA ASN A 768 25.89 33.49 0.07
C ASN A 768 25.28 32.24 -0.56
N TRP A 769 23.97 32.22 -0.81
CA TRP A 769 23.28 31.16 -1.52
C TRP A 769 23.30 31.45 -3.03
N VAL A 770 23.62 30.44 -3.85
CA VAL A 770 23.79 30.61 -5.30
C VAL A 770 22.60 30.03 -6.05
N GLY A 771 22.28 28.75 -5.83
CA GLY A 771 21.23 28.05 -6.58
C GLY A 771 21.03 26.60 -6.14
N SER A 772 19.81 26.07 -6.24
CA SER A 772 19.55 24.63 -6.11
C SER A 772 19.91 23.90 -7.40
N THR A 773 20.66 22.79 -7.29
CA THR A 773 21.10 22.02 -8.46
C THR A 773 19.98 21.15 -9.02
N LYS A 774 20.16 20.65 -10.24
CA LYS A 774 19.42 19.47 -10.72
C LYS A 774 20.23 18.20 -10.50
N TRP A 775 19.57 17.06 -10.53
CA TRP A 775 20.18 15.75 -10.42
C TRP A 775 19.91 14.91 -11.66
N ILE A 776 20.88 14.05 -11.99
CA ILE A 776 20.74 12.97 -12.97
C ILE A 776 21.04 11.65 -12.26
N ASN A 777 20.15 10.66 -12.41
CA ASN A 777 20.44 9.27 -12.13
C ASN A 777 21.23 8.69 -13.31
N PRO A 778 22.53 8.41 -13.16
CA PRO A 778 23.38 7.97 -14.26
C PRO A 778 23.03 6.56 -14.75
N THR A 779 22.34 5.76 -13.93
CA THR A 779 21.95 4.38 -14.27
C THR A 779 20.65 4.37 -15.07
N MET A 780 19.68 5.20 -14.68
CA MET A 780 18.35 5.24 -15.31
C MET A 780 18.23 6.31 -16.40
N GLY A 781 19.17 7.26 -16.48
CA GLY A 781 19.08 8.41 -17.38
C GLY A 781 17.97 9.41 -17.02
N THR A 782 17.34 9.26 -15.85
CA THR A 782 16.31 10.16 -15.35
C THR A 782 16.95 11.38 -14.68
N ALA A 783 16.27 12.52 -14.76
CA ALA A 783 16.75 13.76 -14.18
C ALA A 783 15.61 14.52 -13.49
N GLY A 784 15.93 15.32 -12.48
CA GLY A 784 14.94 16.12 -11.76
C GLY A 784 15.56 17.33 -11.07
N PRO A 785 14.74 18.33 -10.71
CA PRO A 785 15.21 19.49 -9.96
C PRO A 785 15.29 19.22 -8.45
N PHE A 786 16.22 19.90 -7.77
CA PHE A 786 16.06 20.23 -6.36
C PHE A 786 15.50 21.66 -6.18
N PRO A 787 14.80 21.96 -5.07
CA PRO A 787 14.37 21.02 -4.03
C PRO A 787 13.38 19.98 -4.56
N SER A 788 13.50 18.76 -4.05
CA SER A 788 12.53 17.68 -4.24
C SER A 788 11.60 17.67 -3.03
N TYR A 789 10.29 17.65 -3.28
CA TYR A 789 9.28 17.74 -2.22
C TYR A 789 8.65 16.38 -1.93
N LEU A 790 8.11 16.25 -0.72
CA LEU A 790 7.32 15.08 -0.28
C LEU A 790 8.01 13.75 -0.56
N GLN A 791 9.32 13.70 -0.32
CA GLN A 791 10.14 12.53 -0.60
C GLN A 791 9.80 11.43 0.40
N PRO A 792 9.31 10.26 -0.05
CA PRO A 792 9.11 9.13 0.84
C PRO A 792 10.46 8.59 1.30
N ARG A 793 10.45 7.82 2.39
CA ARG A 793 11.61 7.00 2.74
C ARG A 793 11.91 5.99 1.63
N SER A 794 13.14 5.51 1.59
CA SER A 794 13.57 4.49 0.63
C SER A 794 14.57 3.57 1.30
N THR A 795 14.44 2.28 1.00
CA THR A 795 15.45 1.25 1.31
C THR A 795 16.64 1.33 0.35
N GLU A 796 16.51 2.07 -0.76
CA GLU A 796 17.55 2.25 -1.76
C GLU A 796 18.54 3.34 -1.38
N VAL A 797 19.73 3.17 -1.95
CA VAL A 797 20.80 4.15 -1.91
C VAL A 797 20.80 4.93 -3.22
N PHE A 798 20.64 6.24 -3.14
CA PHE A 798 20.66 7.13 -4.28
C PHE A 798 22.09 7.53 -4.66
N LEU A 799 22.43 7.28 -5.93
CA LEU A 799 23.68 7.67 -6.57
C LEU A 799 23.41 8.67 -7.68
N PHE A 800 23.43 9.97 -7.36
CA PHE A 800 23.09 11.03 -8.30
C PHE A 800 24.31 11.83 -8.74
N THR A 801 24.23 12.42 -9.94
CA THR A 801 25.17 13.42 -10.43
C THR A 801 24.50 14.78 -10.37
N LEU A 802 25.15 15.76 -9.74
CA LEU A 802 24.67 17.13 -9.76
C LEU A 802 24.98 17.77 -11.12
N GLU A 803 24.00 18.47 -11.68
CA GLU A 803 24.19 19.29 -12.87
C GLU A 803 24.69 20.68 -12.50
N ASP A 804 25.49 21.28 -13.37
CA ASP A 804 25.90 22.68 -13.28
C ASP A 804 24.76 23.66 -13.57
N THR A 805 23.58 23.19 -13.99
CA THR A 805 22.41 24.05 -14.18
C THR A 805 21.53 24.08 -12.94
N TYR A 806 21.01 25.28 -12.62
CA TYR A 806 20.07 25.44 -11.52
C TYR A 806 18.66 25.05 -11.93
N SER A 807 17.87 24.55 -10.97
CA SER A 807 16.43 24.27 -11.16
C SER A 807 15.64 25.51 -11.58
N THR A 808 16.17 26.69 -11.27
CA THR A 808 15.58 28.00 -11.52
C THR A 808 16.12 28.70 -12.77
N GLY A 809 16.91 27.99 -13.59
CA GLY A 809 17.63 28.56 -14.73
C GLY A 809 18.98 29.18 -14.36
N GLY A 810 19.88 29.23 -15.34
CA GLY A 810 21.28 29.62 -15.16
C GLY A 810 22.23 28.44 -14.88
N SER A 811 23.52 28.73 -14.76
CA SER A 811 24.57 27.74 -14.52
C SER A 811 25.55 28.18 -13.43
N VAL A 812 26.23 27.21 -12.82
CA VAL A 812 27.35 27.44 -11.90
C VAL A 812 28.51 28.04 -12.68
N GLU A 813 28.86 29.28 -12.33
CA GLU A 813 30.01 29.96 -12.90
C GLU A 813 31.32 29.47 -12.26
N PRO A 814 32.47 29.55 -12.96
CA PRO A 814 33.78 29.23 -12.37
C PRO A 814 34.02 29.99 -11.06
N GLY A 815 34.48 29.29 -10.02
CA GLY A 815 34.63 29.87 -8.68
C GLY A 815 34.74 28.85 -7.56
N GLU A 816 34.76 29.35 -6.32
CA GLU A 816 34.88 28.55 -5.09
C GLU A 816 33.53 28.38 -4.39
N TYR A 817 33.12 27.13 -4.17
CA TYR A 817 31.79 26.80 -3.67
C TYR A 817 31.79 25.66 -2.64
N ARG A 818 30.65 25.49 -1.98
CA ARG A 818 30.29 24.31 -1.19
C ARG A 818 28.91 23.83 -1.63
N ILE A 819 28.62 22.55 -1.38
CA ILE A 819 27.26 22.02 -1.46
C ILE A 819 26.64 22.06 -0.07
N LEU A 820 25.50 22.74 0.05
CA LEU A 820 24.60 22.69 1.21
C LEU A 820 23.54 21.63 0.94
N ALA A 821 23.66 20.47 1.57
CA ALA A 821 22.61 19.47 1.62
C ALA A 821 21.68 19.75 2.80
N ARG A 822 20.38 19.74 2.56
CA ARG A 822 19.36 20.02 3.58
C ARG A 822 18.12 19.14 3.38
N ALA A 823 17.64 18.55 4.47
CA ALA A 823 16.38 17.82 4.54
C ALA A 823 15.57 18.33 5.73
N LEU A 824 14.29 18.65 5.52
CA LEU A 824 13.42 19.10 6.59
C LEU A 824 13.00 17.91 7.45
N SER A 825 13.22 17.99 8.77
CA SER A 825 12.79 16.94 9.69
C SER A 825 11.27 16.84 9.75
N ASN A 826 10.75 15.70 10.21
CA ASN A 826 9.30 15.57 10.37
C ASN A 826 8.76 16.59 11.39
N TYR A 827 7.63 17.24 11.07
CA TYR A 827 7.10 18.40 11.80
C TYR A 827 8.03 19.62 11.90
N GLY A 828 9.06 19.71 11.05
CA GLY A 828 9.97 20.83 11.05
C GLY A 828 9.34 22.14 10.56
N ASP A 829 9.70 23.26 11.19
CA ASP A 829 9.39 24.60 10.68
C ASP A 829 10.46 25.00 9.66
N TYR A 830 10.02 25.31 8.44
CA TYR A 830 10.89 25.76 7.34
C TYR A 830 11.79 26.94 7.73
N ASN A 831 11.30 27.84 8.59
CA ASN A 831 12.04 29.03 9.02
C ASN A 831 13.06 28.77 10.13
N ASN A 832 12.98 27.61 10.79
CA ASN A 832 13.85 27.24 11.89
C ASN A 832 14.98 26.31 11.42
N ILE A 833 16.20 26.83 11.32
CA ILE A 833 17.37 26.06 10.85
C ILE A 833 17.61 24.77 11.66
N GLU A 834 17.25 24.74 12.94
CA GLU A 834 17.47 23.56 13.80
C GLU A 834 16.49 22.41 13.50
N ASP A 835 15.40 22.68 12.77
CA ASP A 835 14.51 21.64 12.26
C ASP A 835 15.02 21.02 10.93
N TRP A 836 16.11 21.54 10.36
CA TRP A 836 16.74 21.00 9.15
C TRP A 836 17.95 20.13 9.51
N GLN A 837 18.00 18.94 8.91
CA GLN A 837 19.23 18.17 8.87
C GLN A 837 20.11 18.76 7.78
N ILE A 838 21.18 19.43 8.19
CA ILE A 838 22.10 20.15 7.31
C ILE A 838 23.46 19.48 7.28
N ARG A 839 23.99 19.34 6.07
CA ARG A 839 25.40 19.04 5.85
C ARG A 839 26.00 19.94 4.79
N VAL A 840 27.17 20.48 5.09
CA VAL A 840 27.95 21.28 4.16
C VAL A 840 29.15 20.47 3.69
N SER A 841 29.38 20.44 2.38
CA SER A 841 30.51 19.76 1.78
C SER A 841 31.84 20.47 2.08
N ASN A 842 32.96 19.79 1.86
CA ASN A 842 34.25 20.46 1.66
C ASN A 842 34.15 21.52 0.55
N MET A 843 34.97 22.57 0.62
CA MET A 843 35.04 23.56 -0.45
C MET A 843 35.63 22.91 -1.71
N PHE A 844 35.08 23.27 -2.86
CA PHE A 844 35.55 22.84 -4.16
C PHE A 844 35.62 24.02 -5.15
N VAL A 845 36.41 23.85 -6.19
CA VAL A 845 36.59 24.85 -7.25
C VAL A 845 35.97 24.34 -8.53
N VAL A 846 35.13 25.15 -9.17
CA VAL A 846 34.67 24.92 -10.54
C VAL A 846 35.65 25.62 -11.48
N GLY A 847 36.31 24.85 -12.36
CA GLY A 847 37.33 25.35 -13.29
C GLY A 847 36.78 26.29 -14.36
N GLU A 848 37.68 26.99 -15.06
CA GLU A 848 37.29 27.89 -16.15
C GLU A 848 36.66 27.12 -17.32
N ARG A 849 35.74 27.78 -18.04
CA ARG A 849 35.20 27.26 -19.30
C ARG A 849 36.34 27.10 -20.30
N GLU A 850 36.62 25.88 -20.76
CA GLU A 850 37.53 25.70 -21.89
C GLU A 850 36.95 26.43 -23.12
N ALA A 851 37.74 27.30 -23.73
CA ALA A 851 37.38 28.01 -24.95
C ALA A 851 37.29 27.00 -26.11
N THR A 852 36.11 26.48 -26.37
CA THR A 852 35.89 25.64 -27.55
C THR A 852 35.94 26.51 -28.80
N GLY A 853 37.03 26.36 -29.57
CA GLY A 853 37.02 26.71 -30.99
C GLY A 853 35.93 25.90 -31.72
N PRO A 854 35.50 26.33 -32.91
CA PRO A 854 34.35 25.73 -33.59
C PRO A 854 34.58 24.23 -33.84
N VAL A 855 33.75 23.39 -33.25
CA VAL A 855 33.74 21.94 -33.48
C VAL A 855 33.12 21.70 -34.86
N SER A 856 33.93 21.21 -35.80
CA SER A 856 33.43 20.65 -37.06
C SER A 856 32.63 19.39 -36.77
N SER A 857 31.43 19.30 -37.34
CA SER A 857 30.60 18.10 -37.36
C SER A 857 31.38 16.87 -37.85
N ALA A 858 31.70 15.96 -36.94
CA ALA A 858 32.10 14.59 -37.29
C ALA A 858 31.05 13.64 -36.68
N THR A 859 30.38 12.95 -37.59
CA THR A 859 29.39 11.90 -37.36
C THR A 859 29.91 10.81 -36.42
N ALA A 860 29.11 10.46 -35.42
CA ALA A 860 29.36 9.31 -34.56
C ALA A 860 29.15 8.01 -35.35
N GLU A 861 30.21 7.23 -35.54
CA GLU A 861 30.10 5.81 -35.87
C GLU A 861 29.87 5.01 -34.59
N ALA A 862 28.84 4.16 -34.62
CA ALA A 862 28.53 3.20 -33.58
C ALA A 862 29.64 2.14 -33.50
N THR A 863 30.26 1.99 -32.34
CA THR A 863 31.11 0.84 -32.01
C THR A 863 30.43 -0.05 -30.98
N THR A 864 30.39 -1.31 -31.33
CA THR A 864 29.74 -2.45 -30.70
C THR A 864 30.31 -2.80 -29.32
N THR A 865 29.39 -3.27 -28.48
CA THR A 865 29.57 -3.94 -27.18
C THR A 865 30.79 -4.86 -27.09
N SER A 866 31.63 -4.62 -26.07
CA SER A 866 32.50 -5.64 -25.47
C SER A 866 32.25 -5.72 -23.97
N SER A 867 31.84 -6.89 -23.51
CA SER A 867 31.68 -7.29 -22.11
C SER A 867 32.90 -6.96 -21.25
N ILE A 868 32.70 -6.20 -20.17
CA ILE A 868 33.70 -6.02 -19.11
C ILE A 868 33.38 -7.03 -18.01
N VAL A 869 34.32 -7.94 -17.77
CA VAL A 869 34.35 -8.87 -16.64
C VAL A 869 34.71 -8.08 -15.37
N LEU A 870 33.89 -8.20 -14.32
CA LEU A 870 34.17 -7.65 -12.99
C LEU A 870 35.29 -8.48 -12.32
N PRO A 871 36.27 -7.87 -11.62
CA PRO A 871 37.22 -8.63 -10.82
C PRO A 871 36.62 -9.02 -9.46
N ASP A 872 36.86 -10.27 -9.07
CA ASP A 872 36.57 -10.83 -7.75
C ASP A 872 37.20 -9.99 -6.62
N ILE A 873 36.38 -9.58 -5.64
CA ILE A 873 36.85 -9.02 -4.38
C ILE A 873 36.61 -10.07 -3.30
N THR A 874 37.67 -10.78 -2.93
CA THR A 874 37.73 -11.62 -1.73
C THR A 874 37.77 -10.72 -0.48
N ILE A 875 36.78 -10.90 0.40
CA ILE A 875 36.72 -10.25 1.72
C ILE A 875 37.44 -11.16 2.73
N ASP A 876 38.53 -10.68 3.31
CA ASP A 876 39.27 -11.37 4.38
C ASP A 876 38.63 -11.02 5.74
N PRO A 877 38.21 -12.00 6.56
CA PRO A 877 37.56 -11.73 7.85
C PRO A 877 38.60 -11.31 8.92
N ALA A 878 38.39 -10.15 9.54
CA ALA A 878 39.21 -9.68 10.65
C ALA A 878 39.00 -10.55 11.92
N PRO A 879 40.04 -10.74 12.75
CA PRO A 879 40.03 -11.74 13.82
C PRO A 879 39.32 -11.27 15.09
N VAL A 880 38.45 -12.14 15.60
CA VAL A 880 37.86 -12.09 16.94
C VAL A 880 38.97 -12.19 18.00
N THR A 881 39.08 -11.19 18.88
CA THR A 881 39.84 -11.33 20.13
C THR A 881 38.86 -11.33 21.29
N SER A 882 38.82 -12.47 21.98
CA SER A 882 38.13 -12.67 23.25
C SER A 882 39.14 -12.55 24.39
N SER A 883 38.74 -11.92 25.50
CA SER A 883 39.33 -12.23 26.80
C SER A 883 38.33 -11.92 27.92
N ALA A 884 37.90 -13.03 28.56
CA ALA A 884 37.39 -13.23 29.92
C ALA A 884 36.27 -12.34 30.46
#